data_AF-W5TGM6-F1
#
_entry.id   AF-W5TGM6-F1
#
_cell.length_a   1.000
_cell.length_b   1.000
_cell.length_c   1.000
_cell.angle_alpha   90.00
_cell.angle_beta   90.00
_cell.angle_gamma   90.00
#
_symmetry.space_group_name_H-M   'P 1'
#
loop_
_entity.id
_entity.type
_entity.pdbx_description
1 polymer ?
#
loop_
_entity_poly.entity_id
_entity_poly.type
_entity_poly.pdbx_seq_one_letter_code
_entity_poly.pdbx_strand_id
1 'polypeptide(L)'
;MSPFPGSDRIRAVRGGFQAGGALLSAVRKDPRIARDLVSGLIAARKQQPPVAPSPAAAPDDDHTPPAGLADFVKSARASRTIDAAPETVRAYLSDLGRLPEWFSMHAGWRGQAPGAVRPGLTFTQQAMVMGIPAELHWTVAAVEDAGFELRGEGPQGVRLGYWLTVTGSGEQSTVYFDAGLGGPPVEGPLGASVSRSLGEALEQSLAALPGAIAAAGPVRTAAQPILHTASGAEIDPRTPILVGVGQTTQRTPDPGYGDPASLAVTALRRAAADSGAGEQMLSRADAVFAVACTSWQYRDMAAVVAQRLGIEGVATAQSSPFGGDGGQLVVNEAAAAIAAGEYDMVLVTGAEAGATQAAAQRADVELSWPQQGPEVAPTRSIGIDKAANNDAETAAGLLAPINMYALLESANRHRLGRGREEHAAAVAQLWSRLSAVAAENEYAWQPEEFDAEQIASVGPDNRMVSTPYTKLECANLTVDMASGIVVCSAAAAQAAGIAQDKWIFIHAGASGHDEWFTSERAELAASPAIGTLGRAVLEHTGIGADDLTHVDLYACFPVAVQIAARELGLPIDDPARPLSVTGGLTFGGGPGNNYGGHAVATMVRRLRAQPGSYGLASSLGWYVTKHALGVYSSVPPAQPYRHLRPIIDNPPARPARSEYEGPAVVEAYTVPYGRDGKPEAAVVSLIEPKGARILVRSTDSELIEALTTDDLLGLPVTVTQGRIAVESRERTELPAPPAPPVLVERRGPVTIITLNRPQVRNAVNLATALGLERALDAFEADPTAQVAIITGAGGYFCAGMDLKAAARGETPMTERRGPLGITALPPVKPLIAAVEGPALAGGCELALAADLVVAAKDSTFGIPEVKRGLVAVGGGVLRLAQRLPRAVAMELALTGDPITADRAAALGLVNEVTESGNALTAALELAQRIAVNAPLSLAASKRIIDESPDWATDIAFTRQLEVSGPALASQDAGEGVRAFAEKRAPVWKGR
;
A
#
# COMPACT_ATOMS: atom_id res chain seq x y z
N MET A 1 -65.37 -8.94 -24.36
CA MET A 1 -65.67 -8.53 -22.98
C MET A 1 -66.04 -9.77 -22.18
N SER A 2 -65.57 -9.84 -20.93
CA SER A 2 -65.78 -10.92 -19.93
C SER A 2 -64.60 -11.91 -19.80
N PRO A 3 -64.43 -12.61 -18.65
CA PRO A 3 -63.61 -12.17 -17.53
C PRO A 3 -62.66 -13.29 -17.02
N PHE A 4 -61.67 -12.94 -16.18
CA PHE A 4 -60.85 -13.93 -15.46
C PHE A 4 -61.64 -14.58 -14.30
N PRO A 5 -61.66 -15.93 -14.15
CA PRO A 5 -62.20 -16.59 -12.97
C PRO A 5 -61.06 -17.09 -12.06
N GLY A 6 -61.09 -16.69 -10.79
CA GLY A 6 -60.11 -17.09 -9.78
C GLY A 6 -60.74 -17.19 -8.39
N SER A 7 -61.76 -18.03 -8.23
CA SER A 7 -62.41 -18.29 -6.93
C SER A 7 -62.36 -19.75 -6.45
N ASP A 8 -61.77 -20.69 -7.21
CA ASP A 8 -61.70 -22.11 -6.80
C ASP A 8 -60.42 -22.50 -6.03
N ARG A 9 -59.42 -21.62 -5.90
CA ARG A 9 -58.18 -21.93 -5.18
C ARG A 9 -58.31 -21.89 -3.64
N ILE A 10 -59.36 -21.28 -3.09
CA ILE A 10 -59.50 -21.11 -1.64
C ILE A 10 -60.14 -22.32 -0.93
N ARG A 11 -60.77 -23.26 -1.67
CA ARG A 11 -61.25 -24.54 -1.10
C ARG A 11 -60.20 -25.66 -1.08
N ALA A 12 -59.24 -25.66 -2.01
CA ALA A 12 -58.17 -26.67 -2.06
C ALA A 12 -57.12 -26.49 -0.94
N VAL A 13 -56.86 -25.25 -0.52
CA VAL A 13 -55.83 -24.94 0.48
C VAL A 13 -56.24 -25.32 1.91
N ARG A 14 -57.54 -25.38 2.22
CA ARG A 14 -58.01 -25.86 3.54
C ARG A 14 -57.98 -27.39 3.71
N GLY A 15 -57.99 -28.16 2.61
CA GLY A 15 -57.82 -29.63 2.67
C GLY A 15 -56.37 -30.09 2.83
N GLY A 16 -55.41 -29.30 2.36
CA GLY A 16 -53.97 -29.61 2.46
C GLY A 16 -53.41 -29.56 3.89
N PHE A 17 -54.00 -28.76 4.78
CA PHE A 17 -53.53 -28.62 6.15
C PHE A 17 -53.95 -29.77 7.10
N GLN A 18 -54.97 -30.57 6.77
CA GLN A 18 -55.29 -31.80 7.51
C GLN A 18 -54.49 -33.02 7.01
N ALA A 19 -53.98 -33.01 5.78
CA ALA A 19 -53.17 -34.11 5.23
C ALA A 19 -51.72 -34.11 5.75
N GLY A 20 -51.11 -32.95 5.97
CA GLY A 20 -49.73 -32.83 6.48
C GLY A 20 -49.54 -33.40 7.90
N GLY A 21 -50.55 -33.24 8.77
CA GLY A 21 -50.53 -33.80 10.13
C GLY A 21 -50.64 -35.33 10.16
N ALA A 22 -51.39 -35.93 9.24
CA ALA A 22 -51.53 -37.38 9.14
C ALA A 22 -50.24 -38.05 8.62
N LEU A 23 -49.55 -37.40 7.66
CA LEU A 23 -48.32 -37.91 7.04
C LEU A 23 -47.15 -37.99 8.03
N LEU A 24 -46.99 -36.96 8.87
CA LEU A 24 -45.98 -36.94 9.94
C LEU A 24 -46.22 -38.02 11.01
N SER A 25 -47.49 -38.40 11.26
CA SER A 25 -47.82 -39.49 12.19
C SER A 25 -47.59 -40.88 11.58
N ALA A 26 -47.77 -41.04 10.26
CA ALA A 26 -47.57 -42.29 9.54
C ALA A 26 -46.08 -42.61 9.35
N VAL A 27 -45.25 -41.61 9.04
CA VAL A 27 -43.78 -41.74 8.95
C VAL A 27 -43.15 -42.11 10.29
N ARG A 28 -43.77 -41.72 11.41
CA ARG A 28 -43.34 -42.12 12.77
C ARG A 28 -43.70 -43.57 13.13
N LYS A 29 -44.68 -44.20 12.46
CA LYS A 29 -45.16 -45.57 12.74
C LYS A 29 -44.62 -46.63 11.77
N ASP A 30 -44.24 -46.27 10.54
CA ASP A 30 -43.60 -47.20 9.59
C ASP A 30 -42.48 -46.50 8.77
N PRO A 31 -41.19 -46.83 9.01
CA PRO A 31 -40.06 -46.23 8.30
C PRO A 31 -40.01 -46.52 6.79
N ARG A 32 -40.83 -47.46 6.27
CA ARG A 32 -40.86 -47.81 4.84
C ARG A 32 -41.53 -46.73 3.98
N ILE A 33 -42.44 -45.94 4.56
CA ILE A 33 -43.15 -44.86 3.86
C ILE A 33 -42.19 -43.72 3.46
N ALA A 34 -41.16 -43.45 4.28
CA ALA A 34 -40.11 -42.49 3.95
C ALA A 34 -39.21 -42.99 2.80
N ARG A 35 -39.04 -44.31 2.67
CA ARG A 35 -38.21 -44.93 1.64
C ARG A 35 -38.89 -44.88 0.26
N ASP A 36 -40.20 -45.13 0.18
CA ASP A 36 -40.97 -45.07 -1.08
C ASP A 36 -41.14 -43.62 -1.61
N LEU A 37 -41.24 -42.62 -0.71
CA LEU A 37 -41.28 -41.20 -1.08
C LEU A 37 -39.96 -40.71 -1.68
N VAL A 38 -38.83 -41.19 -1.15
CA VAL A 38 -37.49 -40.90 -1.66
C VAL A 38 -37.27 -41.60 -3.01
N SER A 39 -37.76 -42.83 -3.19
CA SER A 39 -37.69 -43.53 -4.47
C SER A 39 -38.52 -42.87 -5.58
N GLY A 40 -39.67 -42.28 -5.26
CA GLY A 40 -40.50 -41.52 -6.22
C GLY A 40 -39.87 -40.19 -6.67
N LEU A 41 -39.16 -39.51 -5.77
CA LEU A 41 -38.43 -38.26 -6.07
C LEU A 41 -37.20 -38.49 -6.98
N ILE A 42 -36.57 -39.66 -6.88
CA ILE A 42 -35.42 -40.03 -7.73
C ILE A 42 -35.87 -40.32 -9.19
N ALA A 43 -37.09 -40.83 -9.40
CA ALA A 43 -37.61 -41.13 -10.73
C ALA A 43 -37.97 -39.87 -11.55
N ALA A 44 -38.33 -38.75 -10.89
CA ALA A 44 -38.70 -37.50 -11.55
C ALA A 44 -37.50 -36.69 -12.08
N ARG A 45 -36.27 -37.05 -11.70
CA ARG A 45 -35.02 -36.39 -12.14
C ARG A 45 -34.49 -36.88 -13.50
N LYS A 46 -35.16 -37.83 -14.15
CA LYS A 46 -34.69 -38.51 -15.39
C LYS A 46 -35.23 -37.92 -16.72
N GLN A 47 -35.81 -36.73 -16.73
CA GLN A 47 -36.29 -36.11 -17.98
C GLN A 47 -35.73 -34.70 -18.21
N GLN A 48 -34.48 -34.67 -18.67
CA GLN A 48 -33.92 -33.61 -19.51
C GLN A 48 -33.27 -34.33 -20.71
N PRO A 49 -33.45 -33.85 -21.96
CA PRO A 49 -32.92 -34.54 -23.12
C PRO A 49 -31.38 -34.49 -23.11
N PRO A 50 -30.70 -35.56 -23.56
CA PRO A 50 -29.25 -35.56 -23.63
C PRO A 50 -28.80 -34.52 -24.66
N VAL A 51 -27.88 -33.65 -24.25
CA VAL A 51 -27.04 -32.92 -25.21
C VAL A 51 -26.20 -33.99 -25.92
N ALA A 52 -26.31 -34.04 -27.25
CA ALA A 52 -25.56 -35.01 -28.04
C ALA A 52 -24.05 -34.86 -27.76
N PRO A 53 -23.32 -35.95 -27.48
CA PRO A 53 -21.88 -35.89 -27.42
C PRO A 53 -21.39 -35.48 -28.81
N SER A 54 -20.60 -34.41 -28.86
CA SER A 54 -19.74 -34.17 -30.01
C SER A 54 -18.87 -35.43 -30.16
N PRO A 55 -18.78 -36.04 -31.35
CA PRO A 55 -18.00 -37.25 -31.53
C PRO A 55 -16.56 -36.96 -31.07
N ALA A 56 -16.03 -37.84 -30.22
CA ALA A 56 -14.63 -37.81 -29.84
C ALA A 56 -13.79 -37.71 -31.12
N ALA A 57 -13.12 -36.58 -31.29
CA ALA A 57 -11.97 -36.53 -32.17
C ALA A 57 -10.96 -37.49 -31.53
N ALA A 58 -10.73 -38.63 -32.16
CA ALA A 58 -9.49 -39.35 -31.97
C ALA A 58 -8.41 -38.59 -32.76
N PRO A 59 -7.34 -38.12 -32.14
CA PRO A 59 -6.04 -38.10 -32.78
C PRO A 59 -5.25 -39.31 -32.29
N ASP A 60 -4.49 -39.91 -33.21
CA ASP A 60 -3.38 -40.80 -32.89
C ASP A 60 -2.50 -40.12 -31.83
N ASP A 61 -2.50 -40.65 -30.60
CA ASP A 61 -1.78 -40.06 -29.48
C ASP A 61 -0.48 -40.84 -29.29
N ASP A 62 0.63 -40.25 -29.75
CA ASP A 62 2.00 -40.78 -29.59
C ASP A 62 2.48 -40.74 -28.11
N HIS A 63 1.58 -40.44 -27.18
CA HIS A 63 1.85 -40.38 -25.74
C HIS A 63 1.92 -41.79 -25.12
N THR A 64 3.14 -42.25 -24.91
CA THR A 64 3.42 -43.49 -24.20
C THR A 64 3.12 -43.32 -22.71
N PRO A 65 2.25 -44.15 -22.10
CA PRO A 65 1.99 -44.08 -20.66
C PRO A 65 3.27 -44.15 -19.81
N PRO A 66 3.38 -43.35 -18.74
CA PRO A 66 4.54 -43.37 -17.85
C PRO A 66 4.77 -44.77 -17.26
N ALA A 67 6.04 -45.22 -17.19
CA ALA A 67 6.38 -46.57 -16.75
C ALA A 67 5.82 -46.92 -15.36
N GLY A 68 5.79 -45.96 -14.43
CA GLY A 68 5.29 -46.15 -13.07
C GLY A 68 3.76 -46.14 -12.92
N LEU A 69 3.00 -45.87 -13.99
CA LEU A 69 1.53 -45.87 -13.94
C LEU A 69 0.96 -47.29 -13.78
N ALA A 70 1.66 -48.30 -14.29
CA ALA A 70 1.29 -49.71 -14.20
C ALA A 70 1.30 -50.26 -12.76
N ASP A 71 1.98 -49.58 -11.84
CA ASP A 71 2.07 -49.96 -10.42
C ASP A 71 0.78 -49.70 -9.63
N PHE A 72 -0.19 -49.01 -10.25
CA PHE A 72 -1.46 -48.64 -9.64
C PHE A 72 -2.61 -49.51 -10.15
N VAL A 73 -3.52 -49.86 -9.23
CA VAL A 73 -4.68 -50.74 -9.51
C VAL A 73 -5.68 -50.08 -10.45
N LYS A 74 -5.76 -48.75 -10.42
CA LYS A 74 -6.59 -47.92 -11.30
C LYS A 74 -5.77 -46.76 -11.84
N SER A 75 -6.10 -46.32 -13.05
CA SER A 75 -5.53 -45.12 -13.65
C SER A 75 -6.60 -44.27 -14.32
N ALA A 76 -6.27 -43.00 -14.53
CA ALA A 76 -7.03 -42.05 -15.33
C ALA A 76 -6.06 -41.16 -16.11
N ARG A 77 -6.50 -40.63 -17.25
CA ARG A 77 -5.72 -39.73 -18.09
C ARG A 77 -6.62 -38.63 -18.61
N ALA A 78 -6.09 -37.42 -18.66
CA ALA A 78 -6.63 -36.32 -19.44
C ALA A 78 -5.50 -35.69 -20.27
N SER A 79 -5.86 -35.08 -21.40
CA SER A 79 -4.93 -34.25 -22.17
C SER A 79 -5.61 -33.00 -22.69
N ARG A 80 -4.84 -31.94 -22.91
CA ARG A 80 -5.34 -30.71 -23.51
C ARG A 80 -4.25 -29.97 -24.26
N THR A 81 -4.58 -29.49 -25.45
CA THR A 81 -3.75 -28.56 -26.21
C THR A 81 -3.96 -27.12 -25.74
N ILE A 82 -2.87 -26.39 -25.58
CA ILE A 82 -2.78 -25.02 -25.07
C ILE A 82 -2.01 -24.20 -26.10
N ASP A 83 -2.55 -23.03 -26.44
CA ASP A 83 -1.91 -22.03 -27.32
C ASP A 83 -0.85 -21.25 -26.54
N ALA A 84 0.19 -21.96 -26.08
CA ALA A 84 1.37 -21.41 -25.45
C ALA A 84 2.58 -22.32 -25.72
N ALA A 85 3.78 -21.75 -25.79
CA ALA A 85 5.02 -22.49 -25.99
C ALA A 85 5.29 -23.51 -24.87
N PRO A 86 5.87 -24.70 -25.17
CA PRO A 86 6.09 -25.76 -24.19
C PRO A 86 6.89 -25.32 -22.97
N GLU A 87 7.84 -24.41 -23.16
CA GLU A 87 8.68 -23.85 -22.10
C GLU A 87 7.83 -23.06 -21.10
N THR A 88 6.91 -22.22 -21.59
CA THR A 88 5.99 -21.41 -20.76
C THR A 88 5.05 -22.29 -19.96
N VAL A 89 4.46 -23.30 -20.61
CA VAL A 89 3.54 -24.22 -19.95
C VAL A 89 4.28 -25.05 -18.89
N ARG A 90 5.48 -25.55 -19.19
CA ARG A 90 6.33 -26.25 -18.21
C ARG A 90 6.73 -25.36 -17.04
N ALA A 91 7.14 -24.12 -17.30
CA ALA A 91 7.51 -23.16 -16.27
C ALA A 91 6.37 -22.93 -15.28
N TYR A 92 5.17 -22.73 -15.81
CA TYR A 92 3.96 -22.55 -15.04
C TYR A 92 3.61 -23.77 -14.20
N LEU A 93 3.61 -24.97 -14.81
CA LEU A 93 3.29 -26.22 -14.11
C LEU A 93 4.34 -26.64 -13.08
N SER A 94 5.58 -26.20 -13.27
CA SER A 94 6.71 -26.50 -12.37
C SER A 94 6.64 -25.74 -11.06
N ASP A 95 5.86 -24.66 -10.95
CA ASP A 95 5.61 -23.98 -9.68
C ASP A 95 4.39 -24.58 -9.00
N LEU A 96 4.63 -25.53 -8.08
CA LEU A 96 3.56 -26.23 -7.39
C LEU A 96 2.71 -25.28 -6.54
N GLY A 97 3.22 -24.11 -6.17
CA GLY A 97 2.49 -23.08 -5.44
C GLY A 97 1.30 -22.53 -6.20
N ARG A 98 1.29 -22.69 -7.54
CA ARG A 98 0.23 -22.27 -8.46
C ARG A 98 -0.84 -23.32 -8.71
N LEU A 99 -0.72 -24.52 -8.14
CA LEU A 99 -1.78 -25.52 -8.19
C LEU A 99 -3.18 -24.99 -7.82
N PRO A 100 -3.36 -24.06 -6.84
CA PRO A 100 -4.68 -23.49 -6.54
C PRO A 100 -5.34 -22.74 -7.70
N GLU A 101 -4.56 -22.28 -8.69
CA GLU A 101 -5.05 -21.47 -9.80
C GLU A 101 -5.78 -22.32 -10.87
N TRP A 102 -5.50 -23.62 -10.96
CA TRP A 102 -6.02 -24.48 -12.03
C TRP A 102 -6.36 -25.92 -11.62
N PHE A 103 -5.79 -26.46 -10.55
CA PHE A 103 -6.01 -27.86 -10.16
C PHE A 103 -7.27 -28.00 -9.31
N SER A 104 -8.35 -28.54 -9.91
CA SER A 104 -9.70 -28.58 -9.30
C SER A 104 -9.79 -29.38 -7.99
N MET A 105 -8.89 -30.34 -7.78
CA MET A 105 -8.86 -31.13 -6.55
C MET A 105 -8.11 -30.43 -5.41
N HIS A 106 -7.45 -29.29 -5.65
CA HIS A 106 -6.73 -28.57 -4.60
C HIS A 106 -7.70 -27.86 -3.64
N ALA A 107 -7.49 -28.01 -2.33
CA ALA A 107 -8.26 -27.33 -1.28
C ALA A 107 -7.41 -26.52 -0.29
N GLY A 108 -6.09 -26.73 -0.26
CA GLY A 108 -5.18 -25.97 0.58
C GLY A 108 -3.82 -26.62 0.76
N TRP A 109 -2.91 -25.92 1.45
CA TRP A 109 -1.60 -26.42 1.86
C TRP A 109 -1.53 -26.59 3.37
N ARG A 110 -0.86 -27.65 3.83
CA ARG A 110 -0.39 -27.75 5.23
C ARG A 110 1.01 -27.14 5.31
N GLY A 111 1.10 -25.92 5.83
CA GLY A 111 2.36 -25.16 5.91
C GLY A 111 2.46 -24.13 4.79
N GLN A 112 3.69 -23.77 4.39
CA GLN A 112 3.91 -22.91 3.23
C GLN A 112 3.59 -23.67 1.94
N ALA A 113 3.10 -22.94 0.93
CA ALA A 113 2.94 -23.50 -0.41
C ALA A 113 4.30 -24.02 -0.92
N PRO A 114 4.35 -25.20 -1.56
CA PRO A 114 5.56 -25.68 -2.20
C PRO A 114 5.97 -24.71 -3.31
N GLY A 115 7.27 -24.52 -3.50
CA GLY A 115 7.79 -23.77 -4.64
C GLY A 115 7.95 -24.64 -5.87
N ALA A 116 9.02 -24.38 -6.63
CA ALA A 116 9.39 -25.14 -7.81
C ALA A 116 9.56 -26.64 -7.57
N VAL A 117 9.14 -27.47 -8.52
CA VAL A 117 9.41 -28.91 -8.54
C VAL A 117 10.92 -29.16 -8.49
N ARG A 118 11.34 -29.99 -7.54
CA ARG A 118 12.71 -30.51 -7.44
C ARG A 118 12.65 -31.93 -6.90
N PRO A 119 13.47 -32.88 -7.39
CA PRO A 119 13.47 -34.25 -6.90
C PRO A 119 13.62 -34.30 -5.37
N GLY A 120 12.77 -35.09 -4.71
CA GLY A 120 12.75 -35.21 -3.25
C GLY A 120 12.04 -34.08 -2.50
N LEU A 121 11.49 -33.06 -3.17
CA LEU A 121 10.60 -32.08 -2.52
C LEU A 121 9.40 -32.82 -1.93
N THR A 122 9.18 -32.64 -0.63
CA THR A 122 8.02 -33.17 0.06
C THR A 122 7.11 -32.03 0.49
N PHE A 123 5.80 -32.24 0.37
CA PHE A 123 4.80 -31.26 0.76
C PHE A 123 3.48 -31.95 1.09
N THR A 124 2.63 -31.28 1.86
CA THR A 124 1.32 -31.82 2.25
C THR A 124 0.21 -30.98 1.64
N GLN A 125 -0.54 -31.59 0.72
CA GLN A 125 -1.69 -30.99 0.06
C GLN A 125 -2.97 -31.41 0.76
N GLN A 126 -3.86 -30.47 1.02
CA GLN A 126 -5.26 -30.76 1.27
C GLN A 126 -5.97 -30.86 -0.07
N ALA A 127 -6.50 -32.03 -0.41
CA ALA A 127 -7.15 -32.29 -1.69
C ALA A 127 -8.56 -32.85 -1.51
N MET A 128 -9.46 -32.56 -2.46
CA MET A 128 -10.80 -33.12 -2.51
C MET A 128 -10.79 -34.39 -3.35
N VAL A 129 -10.83 -35.56 -2.70
CA VAL A 129 -10.93 -36.85 -3.37
C VAL A 129 -12.38 -37.33 -3.28
N MET A 130 -13.08 -37.41 -4.42
CA MET A 130 -14.52 -37.67 -4.47
C MET A 130 -15.37 -36.71 -3.62
N GLY A 131 -14.96 -35.44 -3.52
CA GLY A 131 -15.64 -34.44 -2.69
C GLY A 131 -15.41 -34.58 -1.19
N ILE A 132 -14.50 -35.45 -0.76
CA ILE A 132 -14.09 -35.60 0.65
C ILE A 132 -12.69 -35.00 0.82
N PRO A 133 -12.48 -34.11 1.83
CA PRO A 133 -11.16 -33.61 2.15
C PRO A 133 -10.22 -34.74 2.58
N ALA A 134 -9.08 -34.85 1.94
CA ALA A 134 -8.01 -35.79 2.26
C ALA A 134 -6.67 -35.06 2.33
N GLU A 135 -5.85 -35.41 3.32
CA GLU A 135 -4.46 -34.97 3.39
C GLU A 135 -3.59 -35.92 2.58
N LEU A 136 -2.97 -35.38 1.54
CA LEU A 136 -2.06 -36.09 0.66
C LEU A 136 -0.64 -35.62 0.94
N HIS A 137 0.20 -36.56 1.36
CA HIS A 137 1.63 -36.33 1.55
C HIS A 137 2.32 -36.67 0.24
N TRP A 138 2.80 -35.64 -0.46
CA TRP A 138 3.43 -35.77 -1.76
C TRP A 138 4.94 -35.76 -1.64
N THR A 139 5.58 -36.54 -2.51
CA THR A 139 6.99 -36.45 -2.85
C THR A 139 7.11 -36.25 -4.35
N VAL A 140 7.89 -35.27 -4.79
CA VAL A 140 8.33 -35.16 -6.18
C VAL A 140 9.33 -36.27 -6.44
N ALA A 141 8.89 -37.33 -7.12
CA ALA A 141 9.67 -38.55 -7.31
C ALA A 141 10.71 -38.41 -8.44
N ALA A 142 10.34 -37.71 -9.51
CA ALA A 142 11.20 -37.41 -10.64
C ALA A 142 10.83 -36.07 -11.27
N VAL A 143 11.82 -35.40 -11.86
CA VAL A 143 11.64 -34.23 -12.72
C VAL A 143 12.45 -34.52 -13.99
N GLU A 144 11.77 -34.48 -15.14
CA GLU A 144 12.31 -34.77 -16.46
C GLU A 144 12.15 -33.55 -17.37
N ASP A 145 12.86 -33.49 -18.50
CA ASP A 145 12.78 -32.34 -19.41
C ASP A 145 11.36 -32.08 -19.93
N ALA A 146 10.56 -33.14 -20.05
CA ALA A 146 9.18 -33.07 -20.52
C ALA A 146 8.15 -32.88 -19.39
N GLY A 147 8.52 -32.92 -18.10
CA GLY A 147 7.51 -32.96 -17.04
C GLY A 147 8.01 -33.39 -15.66
N PHE A 148 7.09 -33.80 -14.78
CA PHE A 148 7.45 -34.30 -13.45
C PHE A 148 6.47 -35.35 -12.93
N GLU A 149 6.93 -36.10 -11.94
CA GLU A 149 6.20 -37.17 -11.26
C GLU A 149 6.01 -36.83 -9.78
N LEU A 150 4.77 -36.96 -9.30
CA LEU A 150 4.42 -36.89 -7.89
C LEU A 150 3.97 -38.25 -7.39
N ARG A 151 4.46 -38.66 -6.22
CA ARG A 151 3.98 -39.83 -5.48
C ARG A 151 3.37 -39.38 -4.17
N GLY A 152 2.11 -39.75 -3.96
CA GLY A 152 1.29 -39.31 -2.86
C GLY A 152 0.83 -40.46 -1.98
N GLU A 153 0.85 -40.26 -0.67
CA GLU A 153 0.19 -41.13 0.30
C GLU A 153 -0.93 -40.37 1.01
N GLY A 154 -2.13 -40.96 1.00
CA GLY A 154 -3.33 -40.44 1.65
C GLY A 154 -3.80 -41.32 2.81
N PRO A 155 -4.91 -40.95 3.46
CA PRO A 155 -5.45 -41.69 4.60
C PRO A 155 -5.80 -43.14 4.25
N GLN A 156 -5.75 -44.04 5.24
CA GLN A 156 -6.11 -45.47 5.10
C GLN A 156 -5.30 -46.23 4.03
N GLY A 157 -4.06 -45.78 3.74
CA GLY A 157 -3.16 -46.46 2.81
C GLY A 157 -3.48 -46.23 1.33
N VAL A 158 -4.24 -45.18 1.00
CA VAL A 158 -4.43 -44.74 -0.39
C VAL A 158 -3.11 -44.25 -0.94
N ARG A 159 -2.73 -44.75 -2.11
CA ARG A 159 -1.55 -44.33 -2.86
C ARG A 159 -1.98 -43.64 -4.15
N LEU A 160 -1.37 -42.51 -4.46
CA LEU A 160 -1.58 -41.72 -5.66
C LEU A 160 -0.25 -41.54 -6.41
N GLY A 161 -0.31 -41.53 -7.74
CA GLY A 161 0.80 -41.14 -8.59
C GLY A 161 0.28 -40.17 -9.64
N TYR A 162 0.93 -39.02 -9.81
CA TYR A 162 0.59 -38.05 -10.86
C TYR A 162 1.79 -37.83 -11.77
N TRP A 163 1.54 -37.80 -13.07
CA TRP A 163 2.52 -37.41 -14.08
C TRP A 163 1.93 -36.30 -14.91
N LEU A 164 2.65 -35.19 -14.97
CA LEU A 164 2.37 -34.09 -15.87
C LEU A 164 3.45 -34.08 -16.94
N THR A 165 3.06 -34.29 -18.20
CA THR A 165 3.96 -34.32 -19.35
C THR A 165 3.53 -33.25 -20.34
N VAL A 166 4.45 -32.41 -20.79
CA VAL A 166 4.22 -31.35 -21.76
C VAL A 166 5.01 -31.66 -23.03
N THR A 167 4.29 -31.90 -24.13
CA THR A 167 4.86 -32.10 -25.46
C THR A 167 4.42 -30.97 -26.40
N GLY A 168 5.09 -30.83 -27.54
CA GLY A 168 4.75 -29.80 -28.54
C GLY A 168 5.98 -29.11 -29.09
N SER A 169 5.77 -28.28 -30.12
CA SER A 169 6.81 -27.45 -30.73
C SER A 169 6.21 -26.13 -31.22
N GLY A 170 6.99 -25.05 -31.13
CA GLY A 170 6.54 -23.70 -31.47
C GLY A 170 5.59 -23.11 -30.42
N GLU A 171 4.49 -22.52 -30.86
CA GLU A 171 3.53 -21.76 -30.01
C GLU A 171 2.40 -22.62 -29.43
N GLN A 172 2.44 -23.94 -29.64
CA GLN A 172 1.43 -24.87 -29.13
C GLN A 172 2.05 -26.00 -28.32
N SER A 173 1.37 -26.34 -27.23
CA SER A 173 1.74 -27.42 -26.32
C SER A 173 0.56 -28.33 -26.07
N THR A 174 0.81 -29.62 -25.88
CA THR A 174 -0.16 -30.56 -25.33
C THR A 174 0.30 -30.99 -23.95
N VAL A 175 -0.55 -30.77 -22.95
CA VAL A 175 -0.33 -31.23 -21.58
C VAL A 175 -1.09 -32.53 -21.39
N TYR A 176 -0.36 -33.58 -20.99
CA TYR A 176 -0.90 -34.84 -20.53
C TYR A 176 -0.85 -34.87 -19.00
N PHE A 177 -1.96 -35.27 -18.40
CA PHE A 177 -2.06 -35.51 -16.98
C PHE A 177 -2.49 -36.96 -16.77
N ASP A 178 -1.54 -37.81 -16.44
CA ASP A 178 -1.78 -39.20 -16.03
C ASP A 178 -1.87 -39.29 -14.51
N ALA A 179 -2.83 -40.08 -14.02
CA ALA A 179 -2.98 -40.34 -12.60
C ALA A 179 -3.14 -41.84 -12.33
N GLY A 180 -2.40 -42.36 -11.36
CA GLY A 180 -2.52 -43.69 -10.80
C GLY A 180 -3.11 -43.64 -9.39
N LEU A 181 -3.96 -44.61 -9.06
CA LEU A 181 -4.61 -44.74 -7.76
C LEU A 181 -4.56 -46.21 -7.29
N GLY A 182 -4.19 -46.41 -6.02
CA GLY A 182 -4.09 -47.72 -5.40
C GLY A 182 -4.35 -47.69 -3.90
N GLY A 183 -4.43 -48.87 -3.29
CA GLY A 183 -4.65 -49.04 -1.84
C GLY A 183 -6.01 -49.66 -1.49
N PRO A 184 -6.18 -50.11 -0.22
CA PRO A 184 -7.32 -50.95 0.18
C PRO A 184 -8.72 -50.36 -0.11
N PRO A 185 -8.98 -49.05 0.05
CA PRO A 185 -10.30 -48.46 -0.24
C PRO A 185 -10.68 -48.47 -1.73
N VAL A 186 -9.70 -48.60 -2.62
CA VAL A 186 -9.83 -48.46 -4.09
C VAL A 186 -9.98 -49.82 -4.78
N GLU A 187 -9.51 -50.88 -4.13
CA GLU A 187 -9.58 -52.27 -4.62
C GLU A 187 -10.99 -52.88 -4.50
N GLY A 188 -11.93 -52.19 -3.83
CA GLY A 188 -13.32 -52.60 -3.68
C GLY A 188 -14.27 -52.21 -4.83
N PRO A 189 -15.57 -52.54 -4.72
CA PRO A 189 -16.57 -52.34 -5.80
C PRO A 189 -16.83 -50.89 -6.20
N LEU A 190 -16.35 -49.90 -5.42
CA LEU A 190 -16.43 -48.47 -5.73
C LEU A 190 -15.27 -47.97 -6.61
N GLY A 191 -14.22 -48.76 -6.85
CA GLY A 191 -13.01 -48.33 -7.55
C GLY A 191 -13.23 -47.82 -8.98
N ALA A 192 -14.26 -48.32 -9.69
CA ALA A 192 -14.61 -47.83 -11.03
C ALA A 192 -15.20 -46.41 -11.01
N SER A 193 -15.99 -46.08 -9.99
CA SER A 193 -16.53 -44.73 -9.80
C SER A 193 -15.44 -43.74 -9.39
N VAL A 194 -14.49 -44.18 -8.57
CA VAL A 194 -13.36 -43.34 -8.14
C VAL A 194 -12.45 -42.98 -9.31
N SER A 195 -12.11 -43.97 -10.16
CA SER A 195 -11.30 -43.74 -11.37
C SER A 195 -11.98 -42.80 -12.37
N ARG A 196 -13.31 -42.91 -12.55
CA ARG A 196 -14.07 -41.98 -13.39
C ARG A 196 -14.07 -40.56 -12.84
N SER A 197 -14.37 -40.41 -11.54
CA SER A 197 -14.37 -39.10 -10.87
C SER A 197 -13.00 -38.44 -10.90
N LEU A 198 -11.92 -39.23 -10.79
CA LEU A 198 -10.56 -38.74 -10.95
C LEU A 198 -10.32 -38.24 -12.38
N GLY A 199 -10.70 -39.01 -13.41
CA GLY A 199 -10.60 -38.58 -14.81
C GLY A 199 -11.32 -37.26 -15.11
N GLU A 200 -12.57 -37.13 -14.64
CA GLU A 200 -13.36 -35.89 -14.78
C GLU A 200 -12.66 -34.69 -14.10
N ALA A 201 -12.07 -34.90 -12.92
CA ALA A 201 -11.33 -33.85 -12.22
C ALA A 201 -10.03 -33.45 -12.94
N LEU A 202 -9.33 -34.40 -13.58
CA LEU A 202 -8.15 -34.10 -14.40
C LEU A 202 -8.54 -33.27 -15.63
N GLU A 203 -9.61 -33.67 -16.34
CA GLU A 203 -10.12 -32.92 -17.50
C GLU A 203 -10.54 -31.49 -17.12
N GLN A 204 -11.25 -31.33 -16.01
CA GLN A 204 -11.66 -30.02 -15.50
C GLN A 204 -10.46 -29.15 -15.12
N SER A 205 -9.43 -29.75 -14.52
CA SER A 205 -8.20 -29.04 -14.14
C SER A 205 -7.45 -28.53 -15.37
N LEU A 206 -7.25 -29.41 -16.37
CA LEU A 206 -6.64 -29.00 -17.63
C LEU A 206 -7.48 -27.96 -18.37
N ALA A 207 -8.80 -27.92 -18.17
CA ALA A 207 -9.66 -26.92 -18.78
C ALA A 207 -9.49 -25.49 -18.24
N ALA A 208 -9.13 -25.35 -16.96
CA ALA A 208 -8.85 -24.05 -16.34
C ALA A 208 -7.44 -23.53 -16.68
N LEU A 209 -6.50 -24.43 -16.98
CA LEU A 209 -5.09 -24.15 -17.14
C LEU A 209 -4.76 -23.03 -18.17
N PRO A 210 -5.38 -22.95 -19.37
CA PRO A 210 -5.08 -21.87 -20.32
C PRO A 210 -5.39 -20.46 -19.77
N GLY A 211 -6.51 -20.31 -19.06
CA GLY A 211 -6.90 -19.02 -18.46
C GLY A 211 -5.96 -18.61 -17.33
N ALA A 212 -5.49 -19.59 -16.55
CA ALA A 212 -4.55 -19.35 -15.46
C ALA A 212 -3.15 -18.95 -15.98
N ILE A 213 -2.67 -19.60 -17.05
CA ILE A 213 -1.42 -19.23 -17.73
C ILE A 213 -1.52 -17.81 -18.30
N ALA A 214 -2.64 -17.45 -18.94
CA ALA A 214 -2.83 -16.11 -19.50
C ALA A 214 -2.88 -15.01 -18.43
N ALA A 215 -3.51 -15.27 -17.28
CA ALA A 215 -3.62 -14.31 -16.18
C ALA A 215 -2.30 -14.09 -15.44
N ALA A 216 -1.41 -15.08 -15.43
CA ALA A 216 -0.14 -15.04 -14.73
C ALA A 216 0.94 -14.18 -15.40
N GLY A 217 0.71 -13.69 -16.62
CA GLY A 217 1.74 -13.00 -17.40
C GLY A 217 2.89 -13.94 -17.82
N PRO A 218 4.05 -13.41 -18.26
CA PRO A 218 5.18 -14.23 -18.65
C PRO A 218 5.76 -14.98 -17.43
N VAL A 219 5.34 -16.23 -17.25
CA VAL A 219 5.83 -17.09 -16.17
C VAL A 219 7.22 -17.60 -16.50
N ARG A 220 8.21 -17.00 -15.85
CA ARG A 220 9.62 -17.40 -15.97
C ARG A 220 9.86 -18.64 -15.11
N THR A 221 10.59 -19.63 -15.64
CA THR A 221 10.94 -20.86 -14.94
C THR A 221 11.57 -20.55 -13.59
N ALA A 222 11.19 -21.29 -12.55
CA ALA A 222 11.80 -21.12 -11.24
C ALA A 222 13.28 -21.53 -11.30
N ALA A 223 14.16 -20.53 -11.27
CA ALA A 223 15.59 -20.74 -11.22
C ALA A 223 15.99 -21.43 -9.90
N GLN A 224 17.08 -22.19 -9.92
CA GLN A 224 17.60 -22.81 -8.70
C GLN A 224 18.09 -21.74 -7.72
N PRO A 225 18.08 -22.01 -6.40
CA PRO A 225 18.72 -21.15 -5.41
C PRO A 225 20.17 -20.85 -5.77
N ILE A 226 20.59 -19.62 -5.52
CA ILE A 226 21.90 -19.12 -5.94
C ILE A 226 22.83 -19.10 -4.73
N LEU A 227 23.95 -19.80 -4.83
CA LEU A 227 24.98 -19.77 -3.79
C LEU A 227 25.75 -18.46 -3.84
N HIS A 228 25.67 -17.66 -2.78
CA HIS A 228 26.53 -16.50 -2.59
C HIS A 228 27.86 -16.93 -1.99
N THR A 229 28.89 -16.92 -2.81
CA THR A 229 30.23 -17.44 -2.53
C THR A 229 30.86 -16.84 -1.28
N ALA A 230 30.74 -15.53 -1.06
CA ALA A 230 31.37 -14.85 0.08
C ALA A 230 30.73 -15.23 1.43
N SER A 231 29.41 -15.45 1.48
CA SER A 231 28.70 -15.78 2.73
C SER A 231 28.37 -17.27 2.89
N GLY A 232 28.41 -18.05 1.81
CA GLY A 232 27.93 -19.44 1.78
C GLY A 232 26.40 -19.60 1.82
N ALA A 233 25.63 -18.51 1.83
CA ALA A 233 24.18 -18.53 1.86
C ALA A 233 23.57 -18.88 0.48
N GLU A 234 22.48 -19.65 0.50
CA GLU A 234 21.61 -19.82 -0.66
C GLU A 234 20.59 -18.68 -0.72
N ILE A 235 20.47 -18.04 -1.88
CA ILE A 235 19.63 -16.88 -2.10
C ILE A 235 18.47 -17.25 -3.04
N ASP A 236 17.27 -16.72 -2.76
CA ASP A 236 16.15 -16.79 -3.71
C ASP A 236 16.57 -16.12 -5.03
N PRO A 237 16.46 -16.81 -6.19
CA PRO A 237 16.85 -16.25 -7.49
C PRO A 237 16.23 -14.89 -7.81
N ARG A 238 15.06 -14.56 -7.25
CA ARG A 238 14.34 -13.29 -7.43
C ARG A 238 14.78 -12.19 -6.47
N THR A 239 15.79 -12.44 -5.63
CA THR A 239 16.29 -11.43 -4.69
C THR A 239 16.80 -10.22 -5.47
N PRO A 240 16.26 -9.02 -5.23
CA PRO A 240 16.66 -7.82 -5.96
C PRO A 240 18.04 -7.35 -5.50
N ILE A 241 18.92 -7.11 -6.48
CA ILE A 241 20.27 -6.63 -6.25
C ILE A 241 20.63 -5.48 -7.19
N LEU A 242 21.44 -4.55 -6.68
CA LEU A 242 22.09 -3.50 -7.43
C LEU A 242 23.42 -4.04 -7.98
N VAL A 243 23.56 -4.05 -9.30
CA VAL A 243 24.76 -4.62 -9.97
C VAL A 243 25.61 -3.58 -10.68
N GLY A 244 25.04 -2.44 -11.05
CA GLY A 244 25.76 -1.37 -11.74
C GLY A 244 25.24 0.00 -11.33
N VAL A 245 26.16 0.94 -11.11
CA VAL A 245 25.83 2.34 -10.80
C VAL A 245 26.69 3.30 -11.62
N GLY A 246 26.09 4.39 -12.07
CA GLY A 246 26.74 5.41 -12.88
C GLY A 246 26.23 6.80 -12.51
N GLN A 247 27.13 7.77 -12.50
CA GLN A 247 26.81 9.17 -12.26
C GLN A 247 27.49 10.03 -13.33
N THR A 248 26.85 11.14 -13.68
CA THR A 248 27.36 12.16 -14.60
C THR A 248 27.20 13.53 -13.92
N THR A 249 28.24 14.34 -13.98
CA THR A 249 28.24 15.74 -13.50
C THR A 249 28.90 16.60 -14.56
N GLN A 250 28.16 17.58 -15.08
CA GLN A 250 28.61 18.47 -16.13
C GLN A 250 28.67 19.91 -15.61
N ARG A 251 29.79 20.27 -14.95
CA ARG A 251 29.96 21.59 -14.30
C ARG A 251 29.99 22.75 -15.30
N THR A 252 30.38 22.48 -16.54
CA THR A 252 30.33 23.45 -17.65
C THR A 252 29.18 23.06 -18.58
N PRO A 253 28.19 23.93 -18.79
CA PRO A 253 27.07 23.69 -19.70
C PRO A 253 27.52 23.20 -21.08
N ASP A 254 26.75 22.28 -21.66
CA ASP A 254 27.05 21.73 -22.97
C ASP A 254 26.92 22.84 -24.03
N PRO A 255 27.95 23.11 -24.86
CA PRO A 255 27.79 24.01 -25.99
C PRO A 255 26.68 23.59 -26.95
N GLY A 256 26.38 22.28 -27.03
CA GLY A 256 25.26 21.73 -27.80
C GLY A 256 23.91 21.77 -27.09
N TYR A 257 23.86 22.25 -25.85
CA TYR A 257 22.67 22.28 -25.00
C TYR A 257 21.94 20.93 -24.93
N GLY A 258 22.66 19.84 -24.66
CA GLY A 258 22.08 18.51 -24.47
C GLY A 258 20.98 18.48 -23.41
N ASP A 259 19.98 17.62 -23.63
CA ASP A 259 18.82 17.51 -22.76
C ASP A 259 19.06 16.58 -21.55
N PRO A 260 18.21 16.65 -20.50
CA PRO A 260 18.32 15.75 -19.34
C PRO A 260 18.32 14.26 -19.71
N ALA A 261 17.50 13.82 -20.67
CA ALA A 261 17.44 12.42 -21.07
C ALA A 261 18.78 11.91 -21.66
N SER A 262 19.58 12.77 -22.30
CA SER A 262 20.93 12.40 -22.79
C SER A 262 21.91 12.19 -21.64
N LEU A 263 21.82 12.99 -20.58
CA LEU A 263 22.61 12.81 -19.36
C LEU A 263 22.25 11.49 -18.67
N ALA A 264 20.95 11.17 -18.60
CA ALA A 264 20.44 9.90 -18.07
C ALA A 264 20.99 8.68 -18.84
N VAL A 265 20.93 8.70 -20.18
CA VAL A 265 21.51 7.66 -21.04
C VAL A 265 23.01 7.49 -20.77
N THR A 266 23.75 8.59 -20.62
CA THR A 266 25.18 8.56 -20.29
C THR A 266 25.43 7.92 -18.93
N ALA A 267 24.62 8.23 -17.92
CA ALA A 267 24.73 7.65 -16.60
C ALA A 267 24.41 6.14 -16.60
N LEU A 268 23.40 5.70 -17.37
CA LEU A 268 23.09 4.27 -17.53
C LEU A 268 24.18 3.49 -18.26
N ARG A 269 24.81 4.07 -19.28
CA ARG A 269 26.00 3.48 -19.92
C ARG A 269 27.16 3.30 -18.95
N ARG A 270 27.39 4.27 -18.06
CA ARG A 270 28.37 4.17 -16.97
C ARG A 270 28.00 3.07 -15.97
N ALA A 271 26.71 2.94 -15.63
CA ALA A 271 26.22 1.88 -14.75
C ALA A 271 26.45 0.48 -15.36
N ALA A 272 26.20 0.34 -16.68
CA ALA A 272 26.49 -0.90 -17.39
C ALA A 272 27.98 -1.24 -17.40
N ALA A 273 28.85 -0.25 -17.59
CA ALA A 273 30.30 -0.45 -17.50
C ALA A 273 30.74 -0.86 -16.09
N ASP A 274 30.19 -0.23 -15.04
CA ASP A 274 30.50 -0.56 -13.63
C ASP A 274 30.10 -1.99 -13.25
N SER A 275 29.04 -2.55 -13.85
CA SER A 275 28.63 -3.94 -13.62
C SER A 275 29.64 -4.97 -14.12
N GLY A 276 30.51 -4.61 -15.05
CA GLY A 276 31.42 -5.53 -15.75
C GLY A 276 30.77 -6.32 -16.90
N ALA A 277 29.45 -6.26 -17.09
CA ALA A 277 28.75 -6.94 -18.19
C ALA A 277 28.72 -6.13 -19.51
N GLY A 278 29.11 -4.85 -19.48
CA GLY A 278 29.18 -3.99 -20.66
C GLY A 278 27.82 -3.46 -21.13
N GLU A 279 27.84 -2.58 -22.13
CA GLU A 279 26.64 -1.85 -22.58
C GLU A 279 25.55 -2.77 -23.16
N GLN A 280 25.91 -3.94 -23.70
CA GLN A 280 24.92 -4.89 -24.23
C GLN A 280 23.96 -5.40 -23.16
N MET A 281 24.27 -5.26 -21.87
CA MET A 281 23.32 -5.63 -20.82
C MET A 281 22.07 -4.75 -20.81
N LEU A 282 22.18 -3.48 -21.25
CA LEU A 282 21.07 -2.53 -21.17
C LEU A 282 19.89 -2.97 -22.04
N SER A 283 20.15 -3.65 -23.16
CA SER A 283 19.10 -4.19 -24.02
C SER A 283 18.37 -5.40 -23.43
N ARG A 284 18.83 -5.94 -22.29
CA ARG A 284 18.14 -7.00 -21.54
C ARG A 284 17.16 -6.47 -20.50
N ALA A 285 17.03 -5.14 -20.37
CA ALA A 285 16.11 -4.56 -19.43
C ALA A 285 14.66 -4.87 -19.82
N ASP A 286 13.86 -5.31 -18.86
CA ASP A 286 12.42 -5.51 -19.03
C ASP A 286 11.66 -4.18 -18.86
N ALA A 287 12.24 -3.26 -18.08
CA ALA A 287 11.63 -1.97 -17.77
C ALA A 287 12.66 -0.85 -17.56
N VAL A 288 12.22 0.39 -17.83
CA VAL A 288 12.96 1.61 -17.51
C VAL A 288 12.11 2.46 -16.57
N PHE A 289 12.65 2.75 -15.38
CA PHE A 289 12.00 3.56 -14.39
C PHE A 289 12.76 4.89 -14.23
N ALA A 290 12.05 6.01 -14.40
CA ALA A 290 12.64 7.34 -14.37
C ALA A 290 12.12 8.18 -13.19
N VAL A 291 13.02 8.97 -12.60
CA VAL A 291 12.64 10.08 -11.75
C VAL A 291 12.23 11.25 -12.64
N ALA A 292 11.07 11.83 -12.37
CA ALA A 292 10.58 12.97 -13.14
C ALA A 292 11.56 14.15 -13.07
N CYS A 293 11.86 14.73 -14.22
CA CYS A 293 12.80 15.83 -14.37
C CYS A 293 12.13 17.18 -14.08
N THR A 294 12.76 18.01 -13.25
CA THR A 294 12.25 19.33 -12.86
C THR A 294 12.63 20.43 -13.85
N SER A 295 13.83 20.37 -14.41
CA SER A 295 14.33 21.33 -15.41
C SER A 295 13.62 21.22 -16.77
N TRP A 296 13.09 20.03 -17.12
CA TRP A 296 12.26 19.83 -18.30
C TRP A 296 11.19 18.76 -18.06
N GLN A 297 9.92 19.13 -18.18
CA GLN A 297 8.80 18.25 -17.86
C GLN A 297 8.49 17.29 -19.01
N TYR A 298 9.07 16.09 -18.94
CA TYR A 298 8.69 14.96 -19.79
C TYR A 298 7.39 14.34 -19.29
N ARG A 299 6.52 13.92 -20.22
CA ARG A 299 5.35 13.10 -19.86
C ARG A 299 5.77 11.67 -19.52
N ASP A 300 6.76 11.15 -20.23
CA ASP A 300 7.42 9.87 -19.96
C ASP A 300 8.91 9.95 -20.36
N MET A 301 9.77 10.33 -19.42
CA MET A 301 11.22 10.37 -19.60
C MET A 301 11.79 8.97 -19.81
N ALA A 302 11.21 7.94 -19.18
CA ALA A 302 11.68 6.57 -19.32
C ALA A 302 11.53 6.07 -20.77
N ALA A 303 10.44 6.43 -21.45
CA ALA A 303 10.26 6.13 -22.88
C ALA A 303 11.33 6.79 -23.76
N VAL A 304 11.67 8.06 -23.50
CA VAL A 304 12.72 8.78 -24.25
C VAL A 304 14.09 8.12 -24.04
N VAL A 305 14.39 7.72 -22.79
CA VAL A 305 15.63 7.02 -22.45
C VAL A 305 15.69 5.64 -23.11
N ALA A 306 14.62 4.86 -23.03
CA ALA A 306 14.53 3.53 -23.66
C ALA A 306 14.76 3.61 -25.18
N GLN A 307 14.09 4.56 -25.85
CA GLN A 307 14.25 4.79 -27.28
C GLN A 307 15.72 5.09 -27.66
N ARG A 308 16.42 5.91 -26.87
CA ARG A 308 17.82 6.28 -27.12
C ARG A 308 18.82 5.17 -26.83
N LEU A 309 18.46 4.26 -25.93
CA LEU A 309 19.20 3.03 -25.69
C LEU A 309 18.89 1.95 -26.75
N GLY A 310 17.94 2.19 -27.65
CA GLY A 310 17.52 1.22 -28.67
C GLY A 310 16.76 0.04 -28.09
N ILE A 311 16.04 0.24 -26.97
CA ILE A 311 15.26 -0.79 -26.30
C ILE A 311 13.79 -0.59 -26.64
N GLU A 312 13.16 -1.60 -27.25
CA GLU A 312 11.77 -1.58 -27.68
C GLU A 312 10.90 -2.48 -26.80
N GLY A 313 9.61 -2.14 -26.67
CA GLY A 313 8.63 -2.98 -25.98
C GLY A 313 8.79 -3.09 -24.46
N VAL A 314 9.56 -2.20 -23.82
CA VAL A 314 9.77 -2.19 -22.36
C VAL A 314 8.68 -1.44 -21.61
N ALA A 315 8.42 -1.89 -20.37
CA ALA A 315 7.58 -1.14 -19.45
C ALA A 315 8.27 0.16 -19.00
N THR A 316 7.50 1.24 -18.85
CA THR A 316 8.00 2.53 -18.39
C THR A 316 7.33 2.96 -17.09
N ALA A 317 8.10 3.42 -16.12
CA ALA A 317 7.54 4.04 -14.93
C ALA A 317 8.16 5.41 -14.69
N GLN A 318 7.38 6.34 -14.14
CA GLN A 318 7.86 7.66 -13.77
C GLN A 318 7.36 8.09 -12.40
N SER A 319 8.21 8.72 -11.60
CA SER A 319 7.80 9.35 -10.34
C SER A 319 6.83 10.52 -10.56
N SER A 320 6.15 10.97 -9.51
CA SER A 320 5.39 12.22 -9.55
C SER A 320 6.28 13.38 -10.00
N PRO A 321 5.72 14.39 -10.71
CA PRO A 321 6.50 15.49 -11.31
C PRO A 321 7.35 16.28 -10.32
N PHE A 322 6.93 16.37 -9.05
CA PHE A 322 7.62 17.14 -8.02
C PHE A 322 7.80 16.30 -6.75
N GLY A 323 9.02 16.33 -6.22
CA GLY A 323 9.41 15.72 -4.95
C GLY A 323 10.76 15.02 -5.03
N GLY A 324 11.68 15.44 -4.16
CA GLY A 324 12.98 14.80 -3.96
C GLY A 324 12.93 13.37 -3.42
N ASP A 325 11.75 12.84 -3.09
CA ASP A 325 11.52 11.44 -2.71
C ASP A 325 11.70 10.46 -3.87
N GLY A 326 11.54 10.94 -5.12
CA GLY A 326 11.52 10.10 -6.32
C GLY A 326 12.76 9.21 -6.48
N GLY A 327 13.95 9.72 -6.18
CA GLY A 327 15.21 8.98 -6.32
C GLY A 327 15.23 7.63 -5.62
N GLN A 328 14.95 7.59 -4.31
CA GLN A 328 14.88 6.34 -3.55
C GLN A 328 13.56 5.58 -3.79
N LEU A 329 12.44 6.30 -3.99
CA LEU A 329 11.14 5.68 -4.18
C LEU A 329 11.11 4.78 -5.42
N VAL A 330 11.69 5.25 -6.54
CA VAL A 330 11.74 4.48 -7.78
C VAL A 330 12.62 3.22 -7.65
N VAL A 331 13.71 3.30 -6.88
CA VAL A 331 14.54 2.12 -6.56
C VAL A 331 13.74 1.10 -5.75
N ASN A 332 12.94 1.55 -4.77
CA ASN A 332 12.08 0.67 -3.98
C ASN A 332 11.04 -0.05 -4.86
N GLU A 333 10.39 0.69 -5.77
CA GLU A 333 9.41 0.11 -6.70
C GLU A 333 10.04 -0.89 -7.69
N ALA A 334 11.25 -0.60 -8.19
CA ALA A 334 11.99 -1.53 -9.05
C ALA A 334 12.34 -2.83 -8.30
N ALA A 335 12.82 -2.72 -7.07
CA ALA A 335 13.14 -3.86 -6.22
C ALA A 335 11.89 -4.70 -5.88
N ALA A 336 10.75 -4.05 -5.63
CA ALA A 336 9.49 -4.72 -5.35
C ALA A 336 9.00 -5.52 -6.56
N ALA A 337 9.05 -4.93 -7.76
CA ALA A 337 8.64 -5.59 -8.99
C ALA A 337 9.53 -6.80 -9.31
N ILE A 338 10.85 -6.70 -9.09
CA ILE A 338 11.78 -7.83 -9.24
C ILE A 338 11.49 -8.94 -8.22
N ALA A 339 11.31 -8.59 -6.94
CA ALA A 339 11.01 -9.55 -5.89
C ALA A 339 9.66 -10.28 -6.13
N ALA A 340 8.69 -9.59 -6.75
CA ALA A 340 7.41 -10.16 -7.18
C ALA A 340 7.52 -11.04 -8.43
N GLY A 341 8.65 -11.01 -9.14
CA GLY A 341 8.87 -11.73 -10.40
C GLY A 341 8.24 -11.04 -11.61
N GLU A 342 7.89 -9.76 -11.52
CA GLU A 342 7.37 -8.97 -12.63
C GLU A 342 8.46 -8.68 -13.67
N TYR A 343 9.70 -8.42 -13.21
CA TYR A 343 10.87 -8.11 -14.04
C TYR A 343 12.11 -8.85 -13.54
N ASP A 344 13.03 -9.17 -14.43
CA ASP A 344 14.38 -9.65 -14.08
C ASP A 344 15.40 -8.52 -14.06
N MET A 345 15.24 -7.51 -14.89
CA MET A 345 16.15 -6.36 -14.95
C MET A 345 15.39 -5.06 -15.18
N VAL A 346 15.65 -4.07 -14.32
CA VAL A 346 15.08 -2.72 -14.39
C VAL A 346 16.21 -1.70 -14.41
N LEU A 347 16.17 -0.80 -15.38
CA LEU A 347 17.04 0.37 -15.42
C LEU A 347 16.37 1.52 -14.66
N VAL A 348 17.04 2.05 -13.65
CA VAL A 348 16.56 3.20 -12.87
C VAL A 348 17.42 4.41 -13.18
N THR A 349 16.81 5.56 -13.49
CA THR A 349 17.55 6.77 -13.84
C THR A 349 16.83 8.06 -13.45
N GLY A 350 17.58 9.15 -13.41
CA GLY A 350 17.04 10.50 -13.37
C GLY A 350 18.12 11.51 -13.78
N ALA A 351 17.70 12.69 -14.21
CA ALA A 351 18.62 13.73 -14.65
C ALA A 351 18.01 15.12 -14.53
N GLU A 352 18.89 16.11 -14.37
CA GLU A 352 18.58 17.52 -14.49
C GLU A 352 19.62 18.21 -15.37
N ALA A 353 19.19 19.24 -16.09
CA ALA A 353 20.04 20.10 -16.92
C ALA A 353 19.78 21.59 -16.62
N GLY A 354 19.70 21.94 -15.33
CA GLY A 354 19.36 23.29 -14.87
C GLY A 354 20.43 24.34 -15.19
N ALA A 355 21.71 23.96 -15.17
CA ALA A 355 22.79 24.87 -15.54
C ALA A 355 22.82 25.14 -17.04
N THR A 356 22.58 24.11 -17.86
CA THR A 356 22.41 24.23 -19.31
C THR A 356 21.20 25.08 -19.67
N GLN A 357 20.05 24.87 -19.02
CA GLN A 357 18.86 25.70 -19.23
C GLN A 357 19.12 27.18 -18.87
N ALA A 358 19.76 27.44 -17.73
CA ALA A 358 20.11 28.81 -17.33
C ALA A 358 21.13 29.46 -18.27
N ALA A 359 22.06 28.69 -18.85
CA ALA A 359 23.00 29.19 -19.84
C ALA A 359 22.31 29.54 -21.16
N ALA A 360 21.43 28.69 -21.67
CA ALA A 360 20.63 28.94 -22.87
C ALA A 360 19.79 30.20 -22.73
N GLN A 361 19.12 30.36 -21.57
CA GLN A 361 18.33 31.55 -21.27
C GLN A 361 19.17 32.84 -21.28
N ARG A 362 20.39 32.82 -20.70
CA ARG A 362 21.30 33.99 -20.73
C ARG A 362 21.80 34.31 -22.14
N ALA A 363 21.92 33.29 -22.98
CA ALA A 363 22.37 33.42 -24.36
C ALA A 363 21.22 33.70 -25.35
N ASP A 364 19.97 33.78 -24.87
CA ASP A 364 18.75 33.93 -25.68
C ASP A 364 18.62 32.82 -26.75
N VAL A 365 18.96 31.58 -26.37
CA VAL A 365 18.87 30.38 -27.22
C VAL A 365 17.62 29.58 -26.86
N GLU A 366 16.79 29.28 -27.86
CA GLU A 366 15.65 28.37 -27.70
C GLU A 366 16.12 26.91 -27.68
N LEU A 367 15.71 26.18 -26.62
CA LEU A 367 16.07 24.77 -26.44
C LEU A 367 15.16 23.87 -27.30
N SER A 368 15.76 23.04 -28.15
CA SER A 368 15.07 22.05 -28.98
C SER A 368 14.89 20.68 -28.28
N TRP A 369 14.68 20.69 -26.96
CA TRP A 369 14.53 19.47 -26.17
C TRP A 369 13.21 18.74 -26.50
N PRO A 370 13.16 17.40 -26.37
CA PRO A 370 12.01 16.60 -26.77
C PRO A 370 10.72 17.05 -26.09
N GLN A 371 9.63 17.12 -26.87
CA GLN A 371 8.27 17.33 -26.38
C GLN A 371 7.43 16.12 -26.76
N GLN A 372 6.59 15.66 -25.83
CA GLN A 372 5.73 14.49 -26.01
C GLN A 372 4.26 14.92 -26.13
N GLY A 373 3.51 14.23 -26.98
CA GLY A 373 2.08 14.47 -27.19
C GLY A 373 1.26 14.26 -25.91
N PRO A 374 0.07 14.89 -25.79
CA PRO A 374 -0.75 14.83 -24.59
C PRO A 374 -1.20 13.43 -24.18
N GLU A 375 -1.24 12.50 -25.13
CA GLU A 375 -1.59 11.09 -24.96
C GLU A 375 -0.47 10.22 -24.38
N VAL A 376 0.78 10.72 -24.39
CA VAL A 376 1.91 9.97 -23.85
C VAL A 376 1.83 9.95 -22.32
N ALA A 377 1.90 8.75 -21.75
CA ALA A 377 1.95 8.52 -20.33
C ALA A 377 2.81 7.27 -20.05
N PRO A 378 3.49 7.20 -18.90
CA PRO A 378 4.20 5.98 -18.51
C PRO A 378 3.22 4.86 -18.26
N THR A 379 3.66 3.61 -18.42
CA THR A 379 2.84 2.44 -18.06
C THR A 379 2.48 2.43 -16.57
N ARG A 380 3.30 3.08 -15.72
CA ARG A 380 3.06 3.23 -14.29
C ARG A 380 3.50 4.62 -13.78
N SER A 381 2.63 5.28 -13.03
CA SER A 381 3.00 6.47 -12.23
C SER A 381 3.33 6.06 -10.80
N ILE A 382 4.40 6.61 -10.25
CA ILE A 382 4.92 6.28 -8.91
C ILE A 382 4.85 7.52 -8.01
N GLY A 383 4.29 7.37 -6.81
CA GLY A 383 4.20 8.45 -5.81
C GLY A 383 2.87 9.20 -5.83
N ILE A 384 2.78 10.25 -5.02
CA ILE A 384 1.56 11.04 -4.80
C ILE A 384 1.76 12.44 -5.40
N ASP A 385 0.84 12.83 -6.28
CA ASP A 385 0.79 14.17 -6.87
C ASP A 385 -0.40 14.95 -6.28
N LYS A 386 -0.09 15.88 -5.37
CA LYS A 386 -1.07 16.75 -4.70
C LYS A 386 -0.43 18.13 -4.48
N ALA A 387 -1.28 19.16 -4.40
CA ALA A 387 -0.85 20.54 -4.22
C ALA A 387 0.09 20.71 -3.01
N ALA A 388 1.20 21.44 -3.20
CA ALA A 388 2.22 21.62 -2.17
C ALA A 388 1.76 22.45 -0.97
N ASN A 389 0.83 23.39 -1.20
CA ASN A 389 0.41 24.36 -0.20
C ASN A 389 -1.11 24.45 -0.10
N ASN A 390 -1.57 24.80 1.10
CA ASN A 390 -2.94 25.28 1.31
C ASN A 390 -3.02 26.81 1.14
N ASP A 391 -4.22 27.37 1.27
CA ASP A 391 -4.47 28.80 1.08
C ASP A 391 -3.71 29.67 2.10
N ALA A 392 -3.60 29.22 3.35
CA ALA A 392 -2.91 29.97 4.40
C ALA A 392 -1.39 30.05 4.15
N GLU A 393 -0.77 28.93 3.75
CA GLU A 393 0.64 28.90 3.38
C GLU A 393 0.93 29.74 2.13
N THR A 394 0.02 29.68 1.15
CA THR A 394 0.10 30.49 -0.07
C THR A 394 0.02 31.98 0.25
N ALA A 395 -0.95 32.39 1.06
CA ALA A 395 -1.12 33.78 1.51
C ALA A 395 0.10 34.29 2.29
N ALA A 396 0.75 33.41 3.07
CA ALA A 396 1.96 33.73 3.82
C ALA A 396 3.24 33.77 2.95
N GLY A 397 3.16 33.40 1.66
CA GLY A 397 4.31 33.38 0.76
C GLY A 397 5.25 32.19 0.95
N LEU A 398 4.73 31.07 1.46
CA LEU A 398 5.49 29.86 1.75
C LEU A 398 5.60 28.89 0.56
N LEU A 399 5.18 29.32 -0.64
CA LEU A 399 5.39 28.59 -1.90
C LEU A 399 6.88 28.35 -2.20
N ALA A 400 7.73 29.33 -1.91
CA ALA A 400 9.18 29.20 -2.08
C ALA A 400 9.74 28.27 -0.99
N PRO A 401 10.36 27.12 -1.33
CA PRO A 401 10.79 26.14 -0.33
C PRO A 401 11.71 26.72 0.74
N ILE A 402 12.62 27.61 0.36
CA ILE A 402 13.51 28.29 1.30
C ILE A 402 12.76 28.95 2.48
N ASN A 403 11.64 29.62 2.21
CA ASN A 403 10.87 30.30 3.25
C ASN A 403 10.22 29.30 4.21
N MET A 404 9.68 28.20 3.68
CA MET A 404 9.12 27.13 4.50
C MET A 404 10.20 26.47 5.36
N TYR A 405 11.32 26.06 4.77
CA TYR A 405 12.41 25.42 5.51
C TYR A 405 13.06 26.35 6.54
N ALA A 406 13.10 27.65 6.28
CA ALA A 406 13.61 28.64 7.24
C ALA A 406 12.65 28.81 8.42
N LEU A 407 11.34 28.78 8.16
CA LEU A 407 10.31 28.73 9.20
C LEU A 407 10.43 27.45 10.04
N LEU A 408 10.64 26.30 9.40
CA LEU A 408 10.87 25.02 10.08
C LEU A 408 12.14 25.05 10.96
N GLU A 409 13.22 25.66 10.49
CA GLU A 409 14.47 25.82 11.25
C GLU A 409 14.25 26.66 12.51
N SER A 410 13.46 27.73 12.41
CA SER A 410 13.07 28.56 13.55
C SER A 410 12.24 27.78 14.57
N ALA A 411 11.30 26.95 14.11
CA ALA A 411 10.56 26.03 14.98
C ALA A 411 11.46 24.98 15.63
N ASN A 412 12.43 24.45 14.89
CA ASN A 412 13.39 23.47 15.40
C ASN A 412 14.31 24.09 16.46
N ARG A 413 14.77 25.33 16.25
CA ARG A 413 15.48 26.10 17.27
C ARG A 413 14.65 26.29 18.54
N HIS A 414 13.36 26.61 18.39
CA HIS A 414 12.44 26.71 19.54
C HIS A 414 12.39 25.39 20.33
N ARG A 415 12.18 24.27 19.63
CA ARG A 415 12.10 22.93 20.21
C ARG A 415 13.38 22.53 20.94
N LEU A 416 14.55 22.93 20.42
CA LEU A 416 15.85 22.64 21.03
C LEU A 416 16.19 23.58 22.21
N GLY A 417 15.42 24.65 22.42
CA GLY A 417 15.69 25.65 23.46
C GLY A 417 16.98 26.44 23.24
N ARG A 418 17.49 26.50 21.99
CA ARG A 418 18.78 27.11 21.66
C ARG A 418 18.68 28.62 21.39
N GLY A 419 19.72 29.34 21.78
CA GLY A 419 19.93 30.72 21.37
C GLY A 419 20.20 30.85 19.85
N ARG A 420 20.06 32.06 19.29
CA ARG A 420 20.29 32.29 17.85
C ARG A 420 21.71 31.94 17.41
N GLU A 421 22.71 32.45 18.13
CA GLU A 421 24.13 32.24 17.81
C GLU A 421 24.56 30.79 17.99
N GLU A 422 24.15 30.17 19.10
CA GLU A 422 24.39 28.75 19.39
C GLU A 422 23.82 27.85 18.28
N HIS A 423 22.58 28.12 17.86
CA HIS A 423 21.92 27.35 16.81
C HIS A 423 22.60 27.53 15.45
N ALA A 424 22.95 28.77 15.08
CA ALA A 424 23.68 29.06 13.84
C ALA A 424 25.04 28.35 13.81
N ALA A 425 25.79 28.36 14.93
CA ALA A 425 27.07 27.66 15.02
C ALA A 425 26.91 26.14 14.84
N ALA A 426 25.88 25.54 15.45
CA ALA A 426 25.61 24.11 15.31
C ALA A 426 25.23 23.72 13.86
N VAL A 427 24.40 24.54 13.20
CA VAL A 427 24.03 24.35 11.80
C VAL A 427 25.25 24.49 10.88
N ALA A 428 26.07 25.52 11.08
CA ALA A 428 27.27 25.73 10.28
C ALA A 428 28.29 24.59 10.42
N GLN A 429 28.46 24.04 11.62
CA GLN A 429 29.30 22.85 11.84
C GLN A 429 28.77 21.61 11.11
N LEU A 430 27.44 21.38 11.15
CA LEU A 430 26.83 20.30 10.39
C LEU A 430 27.09 20.47 8.88
N TRP A 431 26.88 21.67 8.36
CA TRP A 431 27.06 21.95 6.94
C TRP A 431 28.52 21.87 6.51
N SER A 432 29.46 22.27 7.37
CA SER A 432 30.90 22.15 7.12
C SER A 432 31.30 20.69 6.89
N ARG A 433 30.81 19.76 7.71
CA ARG A 433 31.03 18.32 7.52
C ARG A 433 30.48 17.80 6.18
N LEU A 434 29.31 18.31 5.75
CA LEU A 434 28.76 17.95 4.44
C LEU A 434 29.64 18.49 3.29
N SER A 435 30.20 19.70 3.43
CA SER A 435 31.12 20.26 2.44
C SER A 435 32.42 19.46 2.33
N ALA A 436 32.96 18.96 3.45
CA ALA A 436 34.13 18.09 3.46
C ALA A 436 33.86 16.77 2.70
N VAL A 437 32.67 16.18 2.89
CA VAL A 437 32.26 15.00 2.11
C VAL A 437 32.14 15.33 0.61
N ALA A 438 31.63 16.51 0.25
CA ALA A 438 31.53 16.94 -1.15
C ALA A 438 32.91 17.14 -1.79
N ALA A 439 33.89 17.68 -1.05
CA ALA A 439 35.25 17.89 -1.54
C ALA A 439 35.94 16.58 -1.94
N GLU A 440 35.61 15.46 -1.30
CA GLU A 440 36.11 14.13 -1.64
C GLU A 440 35.28 13.41 -2.72
N ASN A 441 34.10 13.92 -3.06
CA ASN A 441 33.19 13.28 -4.00
C ASN A 441 33.44 13.78 -5.44
N GLU A 442 33.95 12.89 -6.30
CA GLU A 442 34.22 13.16 -7.72
C GLU A 442 33.02 13.78 -8.47
N TYR A 443 31.80 13.42 -8.07
CA TYR A 443 30.57 13.88 -8.71
C TYR A 443 29.96 15.13 -8.07
N ALA A 444 30.52 15.65 -6.98
CA ALA A 444 29.99 16.83 -6.30
C ALA A 444 30.05 18.06 -7.22
N TRP A 445 28.95 18.82 -7.32
CA TRP A 445 28.93 20.04 -8.13
C TRP A 445 29.97 21.07 -7.66
N GLN A 446 30.08 21.26 -6.35
CA GLN A 446 31.02 22.17 -5.70
C GLN A 446 31.97 21.36 -4.79
N PRO A 447 33.12 20.88 -5.33
CA PRO A 447 34.09 20.10 -4.58
C PRO A 447 35.05 21.01 -3.79
N GLU A 448 34.49 21.94 -3.02
CA GLU A 448 35.23 22.85 -2.14
C GLU A 448 34.77 22.61 -0.70
N GLU A 449 35.73 22.49 0.21
CA GLU A 449 35.47 22.40 1.65
C GLU A 449 35.35 23.81 2.23
N PHE A 450 34.32 24.02 3.04
CA PHE A 450 34.10 25.26 3.78
C PHE A 450 34.15 24.98 5.27
N ASP A 451 34.88 25.80 6.02
CA ASP A 451 34.82 25.76 7.47
C ASP A 451 33.49 26.36 7.99
N ALA A 452 33.19 26.11 9.26
CA ALA A 452 31.95 26.57 9.87
C ALA A 452 31.85 28.11 9.95
N GLU A 453 32.98 28.83 10.05
CA GLU A 453 32.98 30.30 10.09
C GLU A 453 32.60 30.87 8.72
N GLN A 454 33.13 30.30 7.64
CA GLN A 454 32.79 30.66 6.26
C GLN A 454 31.32 30.41 5.95
N ILE A 455 30.77 29.29 6.41
CA ILE A 455 29.34 28.95 6.23
C ILE A 455 28.45 29.95 6.99
N ALA A 456 28.79 30.30 8.23
CA ALA A 456 28.00 31.22 9.04
C ALA A 456 28.16 32.69 8.62
N SER A 457 29.27 33.06 7.99
CA SER A 457 29.60 34.45 7.69
C SER A 457 28.81 35.00 6.51
N VAL A 458 28.09 36.10 6.75
CA VAL A 458 27.36 36.82 5.71
C VAL A 458 28.32 37.67 4.89
N GLY A 459 28.31 37.50 3.57
CA GLY A 459 29.14 38.26 2.64
C GLY A 459 28.54 38.33 1.23
N PRO A 460 29.24 38.96 0.28
CA PRO A 460 28.79 39.06 -1.11
C PRO A 460 28.55 37.69 -1.76
N ASP A 461 29.43 36.73 -1.47
CA ASP A 461 29.38 35.38 -2.03
C ASP A 461 28.53 34.41 -1.20
N ASN A 462 28.24 34.77 0.06
CA ASN A 462 27.39 34.04 1.01
C ASN A 462 26.33 34.97 1.65
N ARG A 463 25.52 35.62 0.82
CA ARG A 463 24.49 36.56 1.31
C ARG A 463 23.39 35.84 2.09
N MET A 464 22.65 36.60 2.91
CA MET A 464 21.37 36.15 3.46
C MET A 464 20.37 35.84 2.33
N VAL A 465 19.67 34.70 2.44
CA VAL A 465 18.56 34.35 1.54
C VAL A 465 17.24 34.44 2.30
N SER A 466 17.18 33.87 3.50
CA SER A 466 16.02 33.97 4.39
C SER A 466 16.46 33.61 5.80
N THR A 467 16.17 34.41 6.84
CA THR A 467 16.64 34.08 8.21
C THR A 467 16.13 32.69 8.63
N PRO A 468 17.00 31.76 9.08
CA PRO A 468 18.41 31.96 9.44
C PRO A 468 19.44 31.65 8.34
N TYR A 469 19.02 31.18 7.17
CA TYR A 469 19.89 30.69 6.11
C TYR A 469 20.59 31.77 5.27
N THR A 470 21.89 31.57 5.16
CA THR A 470 22.77 32.12 4.13
C THR A 470 22.73 31.26 2.86
N LYS A 471 23.35 31.74 1.79
CA LYS A 471 23.38 31.05 0.48
C LYS A 471 24.06 29.67 0.56
N LEU A 472 25.11 29.52 1.36
CA LEU A 472 25.84 28.25 1.55
C LEU A 472 25.04 27.24 2.37
N GLU A 473 23.90 27.61 2.94
CA GLU A 473 22.99 26.69 3.66
C GLU A 473 21.79 26.27 2.80
N CYS A 474 21.75 26.69 1.53
CA CYS A 474 20.67 26.42 0.60
C CYS A 474 21.06 25.37 -0.44
N ALA A 475 20.11 24.55 -0.88
CA ALA A 475 20.32 23.64 -2.02
C ALA A 475 20.72 24.39 -3.31
N ASN A 476 21.62 23.82 -4.09
CA ASN A 476 21.99 24.32 -5.41
C ASN A 476 21.26 23.53 -6.52
N LEU A 477 20.19 24.10 -7.05
CA LEU A 477 19.36 23.45 -8.08
C LEU A 477 19.84 23.69 -9.51
N THR A 478 20.79 24.60 -9.71
CA THR A 478 21.30 24.96 -11.04
C THR A 478 22.47 24.05 -11.39
N VAL A 479 22.15 22.77 -11.61
CA VAL A 479 23.15 21.71 -11.88
C VAL A 479 22.76 20.90 -13.10
N ASP A 480 23.78 20.36 -13.78
CA ASP A 480 23.63 19.36 -14.84
C ASP A 480 24.19 18.03 -14.35
N MET A 481 23.31 17.16 -13.88
CA MET A 481 23.69 15.91 -13.23
C MET A 481 22.69 14.80 -13.53
N ALA A 482 23.18 13.57 -13.62
CA ALA A 482 22.35 12.39 -13.80
C ALA A 482 22.89 11.17 -13.06
N SER A 483 21.99 10.28 -12.67
CA SER A 483 22.30 8.96 -12.13
C SER A 483 21.68 7.85 -12.98
N GLY A 484 22.35 6.72 -13.04
CA GLY A 484 21.90 5.49 -13.68
C GLY A 484 22.21 4.32 -12.76
N ILE A 485 21.25 3.44 -12.59
CA ILE A 485 21.31 2.30 -11.68
C ILE A 485 20.72 1.09 -12.40
N VAL A 486 21.40 -0.05 -12.32
CA VAL A 486 20.89 -1.32 -12.82
C VAL A 486 20.49 -2.18 -11.62
N VAL A 487 19.19 -2.45 -11.53
CA VAL A 487 18.60 -3.37 -10.55
C VAL A 487 18.22 -4.65 -11.29
N CYS A 488 18.57 -5.82 -10.75
CA CYS A 488 18.14 -7.08 -11.34
C CYS A 488 17.93 -8.16 -10.28
N SER A 489 17.31 -9.27 -10.69
CA SER A 489 17.23 -10.49 -9.90
C SER A 489 18.63 -11.11 -9.77
N ALA A 490 18.90 -11.79 -8.66
CA ALA A 490 20.16 -12.53 -8.48
C ALA A 490 20.39 -13.55 -9.62
N ALA A 491 19.32 -14.15 -10.15
CA ALA A 491 19.37 -15.05 -11.30
C ALA A 491 19.80 -14.33 -12.59
N ALA A 492 19.22 -13.16 -12.87
CA ALA A 492 19.62 -12.35 -14.02
C ALA A 492 21.08 -11.89 -13.93
N ALA A 493 21.56 -11.55 -12.73
CA ALA A 493 22.95 -11.20 -12.53
C ALA A 493 23.91 -12.37 -12.78
N GLN A 494 23.57 -13.56 -12.27
CA GLN A 494 24.35 -14.77 -12.51
C GLN A 494 24.35 -15.15 -14.00
N ALA A 495 23.19 -15.08 -14.66
CA ALA A 495 23.05 -15.35 -16.10
C ALA A 495 23.77 -14.31 -16.98
N ALA A 496 23.97 -13.09 -16.48
CA ALA A 496 24.77 -12.06 -17.13
C ALA A 496 26.27 -12.19 -16.82
N GLY A 497 26.69 -13.15 -15.99
CA GLY A 497 28.10 -13.34 -15.61
C GLY A 497 28.66 -12.22 -14.72
N ILE A 498 27.80 -11.50 -14.00
CA ILE A 498 28.22 -10.40 -13.13
C ILE A 498 28.82 -10.99 -11.86
N ALA A 499 30.06 -10.58 -11.55
CA ALA A 499 30.78 -11.05 -10.37
C ALA A 499 30.07 -10.65 -9.07
N GLN A 500 30.04 -11.56 -8.09
CA GLN A 500 29.27 -11.37 -6.84
C GLN A 500 29.81 -10.26 -5.93
N ASP A 501 31.08 -9.88 -6.07
CA ASP A 501 31.66 -8.72 -5.37
C ASP A 501 31.07 -7.38 -5.85
N LYS A 502 30.37 -7.38 -7.00
CA LYS A 502 29.56 -6.24 -7.46
C LYS A 502 28.16 -6.22 -6.87
N TRP A 503 27.69 -7.28 -6.23
CA TRP A 503 26.30 -7.37 -5.79
C TRP A 503 26.10 -6.57 -4.51
N ILE A 504 25.18 -5.59 -4.55
CA ILE A 504 24.65 -4.94 -3.36
C ILE A 504 23.18 -5.30 -3.22
N PHE A 505 22.85 -5.99 -2.15
CA PHE A 505 21.49 -6.40 -1.83
C PHE A 505 20.67 -5.21 -1.34
N ILE A 506 19.43 -5.14 -1.81
CA ILE A 506 18.42 -4.24 -1.28
C ILE A 506 17.66 -5.01 -0.20
N HIS A 507 17.84 -4.65 1.06
CA HIS A 507 17.27 -5.40 2.19
C HIS A 507 15.80 -5.04 2.43
N ALA A 508 15.51 -3.73 2.41
CA ALA A 508 14.16 -3.21 2.58
C ALA A 508 14.06 -1.82 1.96
N GLY A 509 12.86 -1.46 1.51
CA GLY A 509 12.48 -0.09 1.21
C GLY A 509 11.26 0.30 2.02
N ALA A 510 11.12 1.58 2.37
CA ALA A 510 9.87 2.10 2.94
C ALA A 510 9.51 3.44 2.34
N SER A 511 8.22 3.75 2.26
CA SER A 511 7.75 5.09 1.86
C SER A 511 6.45 5.47 2.54
N GLY A 512 6.27 6.77 2.76
CA GLY A 512 5.07 7.35 3.35
C GLY A 512 5.15 8.87 3.41
N HIS A 513 4.20 9.51 4.08
CA HIS A 513 4.17 10.95 4.19
C HIS A 513 3.66 11.43 5.56
N ASP A 514 4.14 12.59 6.00
CA ASP A 514 3.59 13.31 7.16
C ASP A 514 2.21 13.91 6.81
N GLU A 515 1.59 14.58 7.79
CA GLU A 515 0.47 15.47 7.50
C GLU A 515 0.85 16.43 6.37
N TRP A 516 -0.02 16.47 5.35
CA TRP A 516 0.36 16.88 4.01
C TRP A 516 0.73 18.36 3.97
N PHE A 517 -0.12 19.20 4.56
CA PHE A 517 0.16 20.62 4.70
C PHE A 517 0.99 20.85 5.96
N THR A 518 2.13 21.52 5.80
CA THR A 518 3.10 21.71 6.88
C THR A 518 2.49 22.53 8.02
N SER A 519 1.70 23.54 7.65
CA SER A 519 0.93 24.38 8.56
C SER A 519 -0.18 23.65 9.32
N GLU A 520 -0.49 22.40 8.96
CA GLU A 520 -1.49 21.58 9.66
C GLU A 520 -0.87 20.55 10.60
N ARG A 521 0.46 20.40 10.60
CA ARG A 521 1.16 19.51 11.53
C ARG A 521 0.96 19.94 12.98
N ALA A 522 0.87 18.98 13.89
CA ALA A 522 0.87 19.25 15.32
C ALA A 522 2.11 20.06 15.74
N GLU A 523 3.26 19.72 15.18
CA GLU A 523 4.53 20.41 15.36
C GLU A 523 5.22 20.60 14.01
N LEU A 524 5.75 21.79 13.76
CA LEU A 524 6.46 22.10 12.51
C LEU A 524 7.78 21.31 12.40
N ALA A 525 8.50 21.17 13.51
CA ALA A 525 9.84 20.62 13.55
C ALA A 525 9.90 19.11 13.84
N ALA A 526 8.86 18.34 13.53
CA ALA A 526 8.81 16.89 13.75
C ALA A 526 8.35 16.14 12.49
N SER A 527 8.75 14.87 12.37
CA SER A 527 8.29 13.99 11.29
C SER A 527 8.00 12.58 11.83
N PRO A 528 6.77 12.33 12.33
CA PRO A 528 6.31 10.99 12.68
C PRO A 528 6.48 9.98 11.53
N ALA A 529 6.39 10.43 10.28
CA ALA A 529 6.61 9.59 9.11
C ALA A 529 8.04 9.03 9.06
N ILE A 530 9.08 9.87 9.15
CA ILE A 530 10.47 9.39 9.10
C ILE A 530 10.74 8.37 10.22
N GLY A 531 10.30 8.66 11.45
CA GLY A 531 10.51 7.76 12.59
C GLY A 531 9.78 6.42 12.43
N THR A 532 8.57 6.44 11.87
CA THR A 532 7.80 5.21 11.60
C THR A 532 8.42 4.38 10.49
N LEU A 533 8.83 5.03 9.39
CA LEU A 533 9.46 4.34 8.25
C LEU A 533 10.84 3.79 8.62
N GLY A 534 11.64 4.54 9.37
CA GLY A 534 12.94 4.14 9.88
C GLY A 534 12.86 2.89 10.76
N ARG A 535 11.95 2.87 11.74
CA ARG A 535 11.70 1.67 12.56
C ARG A 535 11.27 0.48 11.71
N ALA A 536 10.34 0.70 10.77
CA ALA A 536 9.83 -0.39 9.93
C ALA A 536 10.94 -1.04 9.08
N VAL A 537 11.84 -0.27 8.46
CA VAL A 537 12.95 -0.85 7.69
C VAL A 537 13.95 -1.55 8.59
N LEU A 538 14.34 -0.96 9.72
CA LEU A 538 15.30 -1.54 10.65
C LEU A 538 14.78 -2.83 11.31
N GLU A 539 13.51 -2.87 11.69
CA GLU A 539 12.85 -4.08 12.22
C GLU A 539 12.77 -5.19 11.17
N HIS A 540 12.47 -4.87 9.91
CA HIS A 540 12.41 -5.86 8.82
C HIS A 540 13.80 -6.45 8.52
N THR A 541 14.85 -5.62 8.54
CA THR A 541 16.23 -6.06 8.30
C THR A 541 16.86 -6.76 9.51
N GLY A 542 16.33 -6.54 10.71
CA GLY A 542 16.86 -7.10 11.95
C GLY A 542 18.15 -6.41 12.44
N ILE A 543 18.39 -5.17 12.02
CA ILE A 543 19.52 -4.35 12.46
C ILE A 543 19.05 -3.10 13.24
N GLY A 544 19.92 -2.51 14.03
CA GLY A 544 19.70 -1.24 14.71
C GLY A 544 20.29 -0.04 13.96
N ALA A 545 19.96 1.17 14.43
CA ALA A 545 20.54 2.40 13.89
C ALA A 545 22.08 2.46 14.06
N ASP A 546 22.62 1.80 15.09
CA ASP A 546 24.07 1.74 15.35
C ASP A 546 24.82 0.80 14.38
N ASP A 547 24.11 -0.13 13.71
CA ASP A 547 24.70 -1.02 12.72
C ASP A 547 24.90 -0.33 11.35
N LEU A 548 24.26 0.83 11.15
CA LEU A 548 24.41 1.64 9.94
C LEU A 548 25.78 2.30 9.93
N THR A 549 26.65 1.84 9.04
CA THR A 549 28.01 2.38 8.85
C THR A 549 28.00 3.61 7.94
N HIS A 550 27.15 3.60 6.91
CA HIS A 550 27.04 4.70 5.95
C HIS A 550 25.60 5.23 5.93
N VAL A 551 25.46 6.56 5.95
CA VAL A 551 24.15 7.20 5.94
C VAL A 551 24.16 8.33 4.93
N ASP A 552 23.09 8.42 4.15
CA ASP A 552 22.76 9.61 3.36
C ASP A 552 21.36 10.11 3.71
N LEU A 553 21.33 11.18 4.51
CA LEU A 553 20.11 11.91 4.82
C LEU A 553 19.88 12.99 3.76
N TYR A 554 18.67 13.07 3.23
CA TYR A 554 18.32 14.09 2.23
C TYR A 554 18.55 15.50 2.79
N ALA A 555 19.46 16.26 2.16
CA ALA A 555 20.01 17.48 2.72
C ALA A 555 19.81 18.70 1.80
N CYS A 556 18.55 19.11 1.59
CA CYS A 556 18.23 20.36 0.87
C CYS A 556 18.45 21.61 1.73
N PHE A 557 18.17 21.48 3.04
CA PHE A 557 18.36 22.51 4.06
C PHE A 557 18.73 21.83 5.39
N PRO A 558 19.46 22.52 6.28
CA PRO A 558 19.90 21.96 7.56
C PRO A 558 18.80 21.35 8.41
N VAL A 559 17.64 21.99 8.52
CA VAL A 559 16.53 21.46 9.33
C VAL A 559 16.06 20.08 8.87
N ALA A 560 16.12 19.77 7.57
CA ALA A 560 15.70 18.46 7.06
C ALA A 560 16.59 17.34 7.61
N VAL A 561 17.90 17.57 7.63
CA VAL A 561 18.90 16.64 8.20
C VAL A 561 18.74 16.53 9.71
N GLN A 562 18.54 17.66 10.40
CA GLN A 562 18.32 17.69 11.85
C GLN A 562 17.08 16.89 12.26
N ILE A 563 15.96 17.07 11.56
CA ILE A 563 14.74 16.31 11.79
C ILE A 563 14.99 14.83 11.51
N ALA A 564 15.49 14.48 10.32
CA ALA A 564 15.69 13.10 9.93
C ALA A 564 16.64 12.34 10.87
N ALA A 565 17.76 12.95 11.26
CA ALA A 565 18.71 12.35 12.20
C ALA A 565 18.05 12.05 13.55
N ARG A 566 17.29 13.01 14.09
CA ARG A 566 16.58 12.82 15.36
C ARG A 566 15.50 11.74 15.28
N GLU A 567 14.68 11.73 14.23
CA GLU A 567 13.61 10.74 14.08
C GLU A 567 14.16 9.32 13.85
N LEU A 568 15.37 9.19 13.28
CA LEU A 568 16.06 7.91 13.07
C LEU A 568 16.98 7.52 14.25
N GLY A 569 17.12 8.37 15.27
CA GLY A 569 18.02 8.11 16.39
C GLY A 569 19.52 8.19 16.05
N LEU A 570 19.88 8.95 15.01
CA LEU A 570 21.27 9.15 14.57
C LEU A 570 21.86 10.41 15.23
N PRO A 571 23.03 10.33 15.89
CA PRO A 571 23.69 11.52 16.42
C PRO A 571 24.11 12.46 15.28
N ILE A 572 23.85 13.76 15.46
CA ILE A 572 24.07 14.75 14.41
C ILE A 572 25.53 15.19 14.25
N ASP A 573 26.31 14.99 15.29
CA ASP A 573 27.69 15.40 15.48
C ASP A 573 28.67 14.23 15.51
N ASP A 574 28.24 13.04 15.10
CA ASP A 574 29.09 11.85 14.98
C ASP A 574 30.16 12.06 13.87
N PRO A 575 31.45 12.22 14.22
CA PRO A 575 32.50 12.41 13.23
C PRO A 575 32.85 11.11 12.49
N ALA A 576 32.53 9.94 13.06
CA ALA A 576 32.81 8.64 12.44
C ALA A 576 31.76 8.28 11.38
N ARG A 577 30.57 8.88 11.46
CA ARG A 577 29.47 8.64 10.53
C ARG A 577 28.85 9.96 10.05
N PRO A 578 29.44 10.58 9.02
CA PRO A 578 28.81 11.70 8.34
C PRO A 578 27.38 11.34 7.89
N LEU A 579 26.44 12.27 8.05
CA LEU A 579 25.03 12.08 7.68
C LEU A 579 24.77 12.26 6.17
N SER A 580 25.82 12.27 5.36
CA SER A 580 25.75 12.24 3.90
C SER A 580 26.95 11.46 3.36
N VAL A 581 26.74 10.72 2.28
CA VAL A 581 27.82 10.14 1.47
C VAL A 581 28.13 10.98 0.23
N THR A 582 27.23 11.89 -0.13
CA THR A 582 27.30 12.71 -1.35
C THR A 582 27.78 14.15 -1.09
N GLY A 583 27.60 14.65 0.14
CA GLY A 583 27.87 16.04 0.53
C GLY A 583 26.65 16.96 0.47
N GLY A 584 25.44 16.40 0.38
CA GLY A 584 24.18 17.15 0.39
C GLY A 584 23.89 17.95 -0.89
N LEU A 585 22.71 18.56 -0.97
CA LEU A 585 22.27 19.27 -2.19
C LEU A 585 22.94 20.64 -2.37
N THR A 586 23.50 21.22 -1.30
CA THR A 586 24.27 22.46 -1.39
C THR A 586 25.56 22.23 -2.17
N PHE A 587 26.39 21.30 -1.69
CA PHE A 587 27.77 21.12 -2.19
C PHE A 587 27.88 19.98 -3.20
N GLY A 588 27.28 18.82 -2.88
CA GLY A 588 27.16 17.69 -3.80
C GLY A 588 26.37 18.04 -5.07
N GLY A 589 25.49 19.04 -4.99
CA GLY A 589 24.60 19.48 -6.07
C GLY A 589 23.20 18.91 -5.90
N GLY A 590 22.19 19.71 -6.23
CA GLY A 590 20.78 19.36 -6.07
C GLY A 590 20.10 19.13 -7.41
N PRO A 591 20.21 17.93 -8.03
CA PRO A 591 19.48 17.60 -9.25
C PRO A 591 18.00 17.35 -8.94
N GLY A 592 17.30 18.38 -8.46
CA GLY A 592 15.86 18.41 -8.21
C GLY A 592 15.36 17.16 -7.50
N ASN A 593 14.55 16.39 -8.24
CA ASN A 593 13.92 15.18 -7.72
C ASN A 593 14.88 13.99 -7.57
N ASN A 594 16.04 14.01 -8.25
CA ASN A 594 16.92 12.85 -8.44
C ASN A 594 18.14 12.81 -7.49
N TYR A 595 18.22 13.66 -6.47
CA TYR A 595 19.31 13.58 -5.49
C TYR A 595 19.42 12.17 -4.87
N GLY A 596 18.29 11.54 -4.52
CA GLY A 596 18.24 10.18 -3.98
C GLY A 596 18.93 9.14 -4.88
N GLY A 597 18.82 9.28 -6.20
CA GLY A 597 19.50 8.38 -7.14
C GLY A 597 21.03 8.52 -7.07
N HIS A 598 21.54 9.75 -6.86
CA HIS A 598 22.98 9.96 -6.63
C HIS A 598 23.43 9.40 -5.27
N ALA A 599 22.61 9.56 -4.23
CA ALA A 599 22.87 8.99 -2.91
C ALA A 599 23.01 7.46 -2.97
N VAL A 600 22.08 6.76 -3.63
CA VAL A 600 22.14 5.31 -3.82
C VAL A 600 23.37 4.90 -4.63
N ALA A 601 23.68 5.60 -5.74
CA ALA A 601 24.85 5.30 -6.56
C ALA A 601 26.17 5.43 -5.78
N THR A 602 26.30 6.48 -4.96
CA THR A 602 27.49 6.67 -4.10
C THR A 602 27.52 5.66 -2.95
N MET A 603 26.36 5.33 -2.35
CA MET A 603 26.23 4.33 -1.30
C MET A 603 26.73 2.95 -1.77
N VAL A 604 26.35 2.51 -2.98
CA VAL A 604 26.83 1.26 -3.57
C VAL A 604 28.36 1.21 -3.65
N ARG A 605 29.01 2.31 -4.05
CA ARG A 605 30.48 2.37 -4.11
C ARG A 605 31.11 2.25 -2.73
N ARG A 606 30.53 2.89 -1.70
CA ARG A 606 31.01 2.80 -0.30
C ARG A 606 30.86 1.38 0.25
N LEU A 607 29.71 0.75 0.05
CA LEU A 607 29.44 -0.62 0.52
C LEU A 607 30.33 -1.68 -0.15
N ARG A 608 30.64 -1.52 -1.44
CA ARG A 608 31.61 -2.39 -2.13
C ARG A 608 33.04 -2.18 -1.62
N ALA A 609 33.41 -0.96 -1.23
CA ALA A 609 34.72 -0.66 -0.66
C ALA A 609 34.86 -1.17 0.79
N GLN A 610 33.75 -1.34 1.51
CA GLN A 610 33.71 -1.88 2.86
C GLN A 610 32.68 -3.02 2.97
N PRO A 611 32.94 -4.20 2.37
CA PRO A 611 32.01 -5.31 2.39
C PRO A 611 31.61 -5.72 3.81
N GLY A 612 30.34 -6.08 4.00
CA GLY A 612 29.79 -6.46 5.30
C GLY A 612 29.13 -5.30 6.06
N SER A 613 29.34 -4.05 5.65
CA SER A 613 28.70 -2.88 6.26
C SER A 613 27.26 -2.68 5.76
N TYR A 614 26.49 -1.85 6.48
CA TYR A 614 25.14 -1.45 6.11
C TYR A 614 25.06 0.03 5.78
N GLY A 615 24.27 0.33 4.76
CA GLY A 615 24.02 1.68 4.28
C GLY A 615 22.54 2.03 4.32
N LEU A 616 22.21 3.24 4.76
CA LEU A 616 20.86 3.80 4.67
C LEU A 616 20.86 5.04 3.78
N ALA A 617 19.98 5.07 2.79
CA ALA A 617 19.70 6.27 2.02
C ALA A 617 18.25 6.72 2.25
N SER A 618 18.05 8.02 2.38
CA SER A 618 16.73 8.64 2.46
C SER A 618 16.52 9.61 1.31
N SER A 619 15.27 9.83 0.96
CA SER A 619 14.84 10.82 -0.01
C SER A 619 13.58 11.49 0.48
N LEU A 620 13.45 12.78 0.17
CA LEU A 620 12.45 13.64 0.78
C LEU A 620 11.83 14.55 -0.27
N GLY A 621 10.50 14.61 -0.29
CA GLY A 621 9.71 15.48 -1.16
C GLY A 621 9.01 16.61 -0.42
N TRP A 622 8.85 17.74 -1.12
CA TRP A 622 8.24 18.99 -0.63
C TRP A 622 8.90 19.52 0.66
N TYR A 623 8.13 19.73 1.73
CA TYR A 623 8.56 20.39 2.96
C TYR A 623 8.63 19.36 4.10
N VAL A 624 9.56 18.41 4.02
CA VAL A 624 9.60 17.23 4.90
C VAL A 624 8.25 16.49 4.86
N THR A 625 7.66 16.34 3.67
CA THR A 625 6.29 15.84 3.52
C THR A 625 6.27 14.39 3.06
N LYS A 626 6.93 14.10 1.94
CA LYS A 626 7.02 12.75 1.37
C LYS A 626 8.38 12.16 1.72
N HIS A 627 8.42 10.87 2.03
CA HIS A 627 9.63 10.19 2.46
C HIS A 627 9.78 8.84 1.79
N ALA A 628 11.00 8.51 1.39
CA ALA A 628 11.38 7.18 0.95
C ALA A 628 12.74 6.82 1.57
N LEU A 629 12.85 5.61 2.12
CA LEU A 629 14.09 5.05 2.68
C LEU A 629 14.46 3.73 2.00
N GLY A 630 15.75 3.42 1.96
CA GLY A 630 16.28 2.13 1.53
C GLY A 630 17.48 1.70 2.38
N VAL A 631 17.55 0.40 2.69
CA VAL A 631 18.68 -0.23 3.40
C VAL A 631 19.41 -1.18 2.47
N TYR A 632 20.74 -1.07 2.44
CA TYR A 632 21.61 -1.74 1.47
C TYR A 632 22.81 -2.40 2.15
N SER A 633 23.26 -3.53 1.62
CA SER A 633 24.51 -4.18 2.06
C SER A 633 25.04 -5.16 1.02
N SER A 634 26.33 -5.51 1.07
CA SER A 634 26.86 -6.68 0.36
C SER A 634 26.53 -8.01 1.05
N VAL A 635 25.97 -7.97 2.26
CA VAL A 635 25.47 -9.16 2.98
C VAL A 635 24.11 -9.55 2.41
N PRO A 636 23.87 -10.82 2.06
CA PRO A 636 22.55 -11.27 1.64
C PRO A 636 21.49 -11.05 2.73
N PRO A 637 20.25 -10.69 2.37
CA PRO A 637 19.21 -10.39 3.35
C PRO A 637 18.70 -11.66 4.03
N ALA A 638 18.44 -11.58 5.33
CA ALA A 638 17.88 -12.70 6.11
C ALA A 638 16.39 -12.94 5.81
N GLN A 639 15.70 -11.92 5.29
CA GLN A 639 14.29 -11.96 4.90
C GLN A 639 14.12 -11.49 3.46
N PRO A 640 13.12 -11.98 2.72
CA PRO A 640 12.82 -11.45 1.40
C PRO A 640 12.58 -9.93 1.41
N TYR A 641 12.99 -9.27 0.33
CA TYR A 641 12.76 -7.84 0.15
C TYR A 641 11.28 -7.48 0.31
N ARG A 642 11.01 -6.33 0.94
CA ARG A 642 9.69 -5.71 0.98
C ARG A 642 9.79 -4.20 0.80
N HIS A 643 8.83 -3.64 0.06
CA HIS A 643 8.54 -2.21 0.08
C HIS A 643 7.44 -1.93 1.11
N LEU A 644 7.85 -1.48 2.28
CA LEU A 644 7.00 -1.25 3.45
C LEU A 644 6.24 0.08 3.33
N ARG A 645 4.95 0.04 3.65
CA ARG A 645 4.07 1.22 3.73
C ARG A 645 3.32 1.20 5.07
N PRO A 646 4.03 1.35 6.21
CA PRO A 646 3.41 1.30 7.52
C PRO A 646 2.42 2.45 7.68
N ILE A 647 1.42 2.25 8.54
CA ILE A 647 0.52 3.34 8.92
C ILE A 647 1.29 4.33 9.78
N ILE A 648 1.19 5.60 9.42
CA ILE A 648 1.84 6.70 10.12
C ILE A 648 0.83 7.29 11.09
N ASP A 649 1.13 7.17 12.38
CA ASP A 649 0.33 7.77 13.43
C ASP A 649 0.71 9.25 13.59
N ASN A 650 -0.02 10.11 12.90
CA ASN A 650 0.18 11.56 12.99
C ASN A 650 -0.53 12.10 14.24
N PRO A 651 0.15 12.90 15.08
CA PRO A 651 -0.51 13.61 16.17
C PRO A 651 -1.62 14.53 15.64
N PRO A 652 -2.58 14.95 16.48
CA PRO A 652 -3.72 15.76 16.05
C PRO A 652 -3.30 17.01 15.27
N ALA A 653 -3.82 17.14 14.05
CA ALA A 653 -3.54 18.26 13.17
C ALA A 653 -4.07 19.59 13.73
N ARG A 654 -3.38 20.69 13.40
CA ARG A 654 -3.81 22.06 13.71
C ARG A 654 -4.51 22.66 12.49
N PRO A 655 -5.67 23.30 12.64
CA PRO A 655 -6.22 24.10 11.55
C PRO A 655 -5.27 25.26 11.21
N ALA A 656 -5.00 25.49 9.93
CA ALA A 656 -4.23 26.63 9.45
C ALA A 656 -5.16 27.79 9.03
N ARG A 657 -4.81 29.03 9.37
CA ARG A 657 -5.57 30.24 9.00
C ARG A 657 -4.65 31.38 8.56
N SER A 658 -5.11 32.19 7.63
CA SER A 658 -4.47 33.44 7.21
C SER A 658 -5.00 34.67 7.94
N GLU A 659 -6.18 34.57 8.56
CA GLU A 659 -6.86 35.67 9.24
C GLU A 659 -7.16 35.31 10.70
N TYR A 660 -6.81 36.23 11.60
CA TYR A 660 -7.07 36.11 13.03
C TYR A 660 -6.93 37.46 13.73
N GLU A 661 -7.72 37.65 14.78
CA GLU A 661 -7.71 38.83 15.66
C GLU A 661 -7.74 38.33 17.11
N GLY A 662 -6.78 38.78 17.92
CA GLY A 662 -6.70 38.39 19.34
C GLY A 662 -5.33 37.83 19.76
N PRO A 663 -5.26 37.22 20.95
CA PRO A 663 -4.01 36.75 21.54
C PRO A 663 -3.49 35.50 20.83
N ALA A 664 -2.18 35.33 20.77
CA ALA A 664 -1.48 34.17 20.24
C ALA A 664 -0.06 34.06 20.83
N VAL A 665 0.64 32.98 20.51
CA VAL A 665 2.07 32.79 20.87
C VAL A 665 2.89 32.57 19.61
N VAL A 666 4.06 33.20 19.51
CA VAL A 666 4.97 33.03 18.36
C VAL A 666 5.59 31.62 18.38
N GLU A 667 5.28 30.79 17.40
CA GLU A 667 5.84 29.44 17.25
C GLU A 667 7.14 29.45 16.43
N ALA A 668 7.13 30.18 15.32
CA ALA A 668 8.24 30.21 14.38
C ALA A 668 8.17 31.49 13.54
N TYR A 669 9.31 31.90 12.98
CA TYR A 669 9.35 33.01 12.04
C TYR A 669 10.52 32.89 11.07
N THR A 670 10.42 33.60 9.95
CA THR A 670 11.51 33.82 9.01
C THR A 670 11.36 35.19 8.34
N VAL A 671 12.46 35.69 7.77
CA VAL A 671 12.52 36.97 7.04
C VAL A 671 13.22 36.70 5.71
N PRO A 672 12.50 36.68 4.58
CA PRO A 672 13.12 36.55 3.25
C PRO A 672 13.90 37.80 2.87
N TYR A 673 14.99 37.64 2.11
CA TYR A 673 15.85 38.72 1.63
C TYR A 673 15.92 38.77 0.10
N GLY A 674 15.92 39.99 -0.42
CA GLY A 674 16.19 40.26 -1.83
C GLY A 674 17.66 39.97 -2.18
N ARG A 675 17.97 39.93 -3.49
CA ARG A 675 19.36 39.77 -3.96
C ARG A 675 20.28 40.94 -3.58
N ASP A 676 19.71 42.11 -3.27
CA ASP A 676 20.42 43.28 -2.76
C ASP A 676 20.70 43.21 -1.24
N GLY A 677 20.29 42.12 -0.59
CA GLY A 677 20.51 41.88 0.84
C GLY A 677 19.50 42.59 1.75
N LYS A 678 18.44 43.21 1.22
CA LYS A 678 17.40 43.84 2.03
C LYS A 678 16.31 42.86 2.44
N PRO A 679 15.79 42.93 3.68
CA PRO A 679 14.65 42.12 4.09
C PRO A 679 13.39 42.55 3.34
N GLU A 680 12.61 41.58 2.86
CA GLU A 680 11.41 41.82 2.04
C GLU A 680 10.11 41.81 2.85
N ALA A 681 9.99 40.87 3.80
CA ALA A 681 8.80 40.70 4.63
C ALA A 681 9.12 39.89 5.89
N ALA A 682 8.31 40.05 6.92
CA ALA A 682 8.21 39.12 8.04
C ALA A 682 7.21 38.01 7.69
N VAL A 683 7.58 36.75 7.92
CA VAL A 683 6.67 35.59 7.86
C VAL A 683 6.66 34.93 9.23
N VAL A 684 5.50 34.87 9.87
CA VAL A 684 5.37 34.45 11.28
C VAL A 684 4.29 33.36 11.39
N SER A 685 4.64 32.29 12.09
CA SER A 685 3.70 31.27 12.57
C SER A 685 3.34 31.57 14.02
N LEU A 686 2.05 31.71 14.29
CA LEU A 686 1.49 31.94 15.62
C LEU A 686 0.53 30.81 15.99
N ILE A 687 0.39 30.51 17.28
CA ILE A 687 -0.61 29.57 17.78
C ILE A 687 -1.66 30.32 18.59
N GLU A 688 -2.92 30.24 18.16
CA GLU A 688 -4.06 30.80 18.93
C GLU A 688 -4.34 29.94 20.19
N PRO A 689 -5.01 30.47 21.23
CA PRO A 689 -5.33 29.73 22.45
C PRO A 689 -6.10 28.42 22.24
N LYS A 690 -6.85 28.31 21.13
CA LYS A 690 -7.59 27.08 20.73
C LYS A 690 -6.76 26.09 19.92
N GLY A 691 -5.48 26.37 19.69
CA GLY A 691 -4.52 25.46 19.06
C GLY A 691 -4.42 25.56 17.54
N ALA A 692 -5.18 26.42 16.88
CA ALA A 692 -5.01 26.67 15.44
C ALA A 692 -3.72 27.48 15.16
N ARG A 693 -3.13 27.23 14.00
CA ARG A 693 -1.94 27.94 13.52
C ARG A 693 -2.35 29.09 12.62
N ILE A 694 -1.85 30.28 12.93
CA ILE A 694 -2.06 31.50 12.15
C ILE A 694 -0.77 31.80 11.42
N LEU A 695 -0.84 31.91 10.10
CA LEU A 695 0.29 32.31 9.28
C LEU A 695 0.11 33.76 8.84
N VAL A 696 1.06 34.61 9.23
CA VAL A 696 1.02 36.05 8.95
C VAL A 696 2.21 36.42 8.09
N ARG A 697 1.95 37.11 6.98
CA ARG A 697 2.97 37.83 6.22
C ARG A 697 2.77 39.33 6.41
N SER A 698 3.83 40.05 6.76
CA SER A 698 3.78 41.49 7.02
C SER A 698 4.99 42.21 6.42
N THR A 699 4.77 43.42 5.91
CA THR A 699 5.82 44.34 5.48
C THR A 699 6.06 45.46 6.49
N ASP A 700 5.56 45.31 7.73
CA ASP A 700 5.80 46.26 8.82
C ASP A 700 7.29 46.28 9.18
N SER A 701 7.93 47.45 9.01
CA SER A 701 9.36 47.62 9.23
C SER A 701 9.77 47.37 10.68
N GLU A 702 8.91 47.72 11.66
CA GLU A 702 9.22 47.52 13.08
C GLU A 702 9.25 46.02 13.42
N LEU A 703 8.33 45.24 12.85
CA LEU A 703 8.31 43.79 13.03
C LEU A 703 9.51 43.12 12.35
N ILE A 704 9.85 43.55 11.13
CA ILE A 704 11.03 43.03 10.41
C ILE A 704 12.31 43.30 11.20
N GLU A 705 12.49 44.52 11.71
CA GLU A 705 13.62 44.87 12.57
C GLU A 705 13.65 44.01 13.83
N ALA A 706 12.50 43.84 14.52
CA ALA A 706 12.42 43.00 15.70
C ALA A 706 12.78 41.53 15.41
N LEU A 707 12.28 40.93 14.33
CA LEU A 707 12.59 39.52 13.99
C LEU A 707 14.05 39.31 13.60
N THR A 708 14.72 40.35 13.10
CA THR A 708 16.13 40.27 12.71
C THR A 708 17.07 40.58 13.86
N THR A 709 16.65 41.32 14.89
CA THR A 709 17.50 41.75 16.02
C THR A 709 17.18 41.05 17.35
N ASP A 710 15.90 40.83 17.66
CA ASP A 710 15.42 40.17 18.87
C ASP A 710 15.21 38.66 18.65
N ASP A 711 14.83 37.95 19.73
CA ASP A 711 14.30 36.59 19.67
C ASP A 711 12.85 36.58 20.19
N LEU A 712 11.88 36.48 19.26
CA LEU A 712 10.46 36.51 19.60
C LEU A 712 9.85 35.12 19.84
N LEU A 713 10.61 34.03 19.68
CA LEU A 713 10.05 32.68 19.82
C LEU A 713 9.44 32.44 21.21
N GLY A 714 8.23 31.87 21.24
CA GLY A 714 7.50 31.61 22.48
C GLY A 714 6.98 32.86 23.19
N LEU A 715 7.12 34.07 22.64
CA LEU A 715 6.53 35.26 23.27
C LEU A 715 5.02 35.35 23.00
N PRO A 716 4.22 35.76 24.00
CA PRO A 716 2.81 36.07 23.79
C PRO A 716 2.67 37.39 23.02
N VAL A 717 1.76 37.38 22.04
CA VAL A 717 1.47 38.51 21.15
C VAL A 717 -0.04 38.69 21.00
N THR A 718 -0.47 39.90 20.67
CA THR A 718 -1.81 40.16 20.15
C THR A 718 -1.73 40.52 18.68
N VAL A 719 -2.60 39.91 17.88
CA VAL A 719 -2.82 40.24 16.48
C VAL A 719 -3.97 41.24 16.37
N THR A 720 -3.72 42.39 15.76
CA THR A 720 -4.75 43.42 15.49
C THR A 720 -4.62 43.96 14.08
N GLN A 721 -5.63 43.75 13.23
CA GLN A 721 -5.63 44.14 11.81
C GLN A 721 -4.37 43.65 11.09
N GLY A 722 -3.95 42.41 11.36
CA GLY A 722 -2.72 41.81 10.80
C GLY A 722 -1.41 42.32 11.38
N ARG A 723 -1.42 43.30 12.31
CA ARG A 723 -0.23 43.74 13.05
C ARG A 723 0.00 42.85 14.27
N ILE A 724 1.25 42.57 14.59
CA ILE A 724 1.67 41.73 15.72
C ILE A 724 2.30 42.62 16.78
N ALA A 725 1.73 42.65 17.98
CA ALA A 725 2.26 43.38 19.13
C ALA A 725 2.66 42.41 20.25
N VAL A 726 3.90 42.53 20.74
CA VAL A 726 4.40 41.73 21.87
C VAL A 726 3.75 42.20 23.17
N GLU A 727 3.11 41.28 23.90
CA GLU A 727 2.43 41.59 25.16
C GLU A 727 3.37 41.54 26.37
N SER A 728 4.27 40.56 26.37
CA SER A 728 5.23 40.29 27.44
C SER A 728 6.52 39.73 26.87
N ARG A 729 7.63 39.91 27.61
CA ARG A 729 8.93 39.28 27.33
C ARG A 729 9.10 37.93 28.05
N GLU A 730 8.11 37.51 28.83
CA GLU A 730 8.05 36.17 29.42
C GLU A 730 7.58 35.15 28.38
N ARG A 731 8.34 34.07 28.18
CA ARG A 731 8.00 33.02 27.21
C ARG A 731 6.86 32.16 27.76
N THR A 732 5.93 31.80 26.88
CA THR A 732 4.77 30.96 27.15
C THR A 732 4.86 29.68 26.35
N GLU A 733 4.42 28.55 26.92
CA GLU A 733 4.30 27.29 26.18
C GLU A 733 3.31 27.42 25.03
N LEU A 734 3.59 26.74 23.91
CA LEU A 734 2.69 26.72 22.78
C LEU A 734 1.39 25.98 23.16
N PRO A 735 0.20 26.56 22.91
CA PRO A 735 -1.06 25.86 23.10
C PRO A 735 -1.07 24.52 22.35
N ALA A 736 -1.61 23.47 22.99
CA ALA A 736 -1.71 22.14 22.38
C ALA A 736 -2.59 22.17 21.11
N PRO A 737 -2.42 21.22 20.17
CA PRO A 737 -3.35 21.06 19.06
C PRO A 737 -4.78 20.83 19.55
N PRO A 738 -5.81 21.23 18.78
CA PRO A 738 -7.18 20.94 19.14
C PRO A 738 -7.45 19.42 19.16
N ALA A 739 -8.45 19.01 19.94
CA ALA A 739 -8.88 17.62 19.94
C ALA A 739 -9.28 17.18 18.51
N PRO A 740 -8.86 15.99 18.05
CA PRO A 740 -9.14 15.56 16.70
C PRO A 740 -10.65 15.34 16.50
N PRO A 741 -11.14 15.50 15.26
CA PRO A 741 -12.56 15.32 14.93
C PRO A 741 -13.03 13.86 15.02
N VAL A 742 -12.08 12.92 15.14
CA VAL A 742 -12.32 11.49 15.38
C VAL A 742 -11.38 11.03 16.49
N LEU A 743 -11.92 10.39 17.51
CA LEU A 743 -11.16 9.76 18.60
C LEU A 743 -11.13 8.25 18.40
N VAL A 744 -10.03 7.61 18.79
CA VAL A 744 -9.88 6.15 18.74
C VAL A 744 -9.45 5.64 20.11
N GLU A 745 -10.16 4.64 20.63
CA GLU A 745 -9.86 3.97 21.89
C GLU A 745 -9.81 2.45 21.68
N ARG A 746 -8.79 1.77 22.24
CA ARG A 746 -8.68 0.30 22.21
C ARG A 746 -9.12 -0.31 23.54
N ARG A 747 -9.98 -1.32 23.48
CA ARG A 747 -10.39 -2.16 24.62
C ARG A 747 -10.23 -3.63 24.27
N GLY A 748 -9.04 -4.18 24.55
CA GLY A 748 -8.68 -5.52 24.13
C GLY A 748 -8.81 -5.67 22.61
N PRO A 749 -9.57 -6.64 22.08
CA PRO A 749 -9.73 -6.82 20.64
C PRO A 749 -10.65 -5.77 19.98
N VAL A 750 -11.35 -4.92 20.74
CA VAL A 750 -12.33 -3.96 20.23
C VAL A 750 -11.72 -2.57 20.03
N THR A 751 -11.97 -1.96 18.87
CA THR A 751 -11.61 -0.56 18.56
C THR A 751 -12.86 0.32 18.58
N ILE A 752 -12.87 1.34 19.41
CA ILE A 752 -13.96 2.33 19.48
C ILE A 752 -13.54 3.56 18.69
N ILE A 753 -14.34 3.96 17.71
CA ILE A 753 -14.14 5.12 16.84
C ILE A 753 -15.25 6.11 17.15
N THR A 754 -14.91 7.28 17.68
CA THR A 754 -15.88 8.29 18.11
C THR A 754 -15.79 9.54 17.23
N LEU A 755 -16.88 9.90 16.56
CA LEU A 755 -17.02 11.20 15.90
C LEU A 755 -17.09 12.29 16.98
N ASN A 756 -16.16 13.25 16.93
CA ASN A 756 -15.91 14.21 18.00
C ASN A 756 -16.07 15.66 17.54
N ARG A 757 -17.27 16.00 17.07
CA ARG A 757 -17.68 17.37 16.75
C ARG A 757 -19.07 17.69 17.33
N PRO A 758 -19.30 17.52 18.65
CA PRO A 758 -20.64 17.62 19.25
C PRO A 758 -21.31 18.99 19.04
N GLN A 759 -20.53 20.07 18.95
CA GLN A 759 -20.99 21.44 18.69
C GLN A 759 -21.72 21.61 17.35
N VAL A 760 -21.49 20.70 16.39
CA VAL A 760 -22.22 20.62 15.12
C VAL A 760 -22.90 19.26 14.95
N ARG A 761 -23.24 18.59 16.06
CA ARG A 761 -23.90 17.28 16.09
C ARG A 761 -23.17 16.23 15.24
N ASN A 762 -21.84 16.22 15.33
CA ASN A 762 -20.95 15.29 14.64
C ASN A 762 -21.11 15.26 13.12
N ALA A 763 -21.53 16.38 12.53
CA ALA A 763 -21.57 16.51 11.08
C ALA A 763 -20.19 16.26 10.46
N VAL A 764 -20.13 15.56 9.33
CA VAL A 764 -18.90 15.11 8.68
C VAL A 764 -18.43 16.17 7.68
N ASN A 765 -17.25 16.70 7.94
CA ASN A 765 -16.46 17.47 6.98
C ASN A 765 -15.26 16.62 6.49
N LEU A 766 -14.44 17.12 5.58
CA LEU A 766 -13.29 16.39 5.02
C LEU A 766 -12.30 15.95 6.12
N ALA A 767 -12.01 16.81 7.09
CA ALA A 767 -11.14 16.45 8.23
C ALA A 767 -11.69 15.27 9.05
N THR A 768 -13.01 15.21 9.24
CA THR A 768 -13.67 14.09 9.91
C THR A 768 -13.61 12.82 9.06
N ALA A 769 -13.85 12.94 7.75
CA ALA A 769 -13.79 11.82 6.81
C ALA A 769 -12.37 11.20 6.73
N LEU A 770 -11.34 12.04 6.61
CA LEU A 770 -9.93 11.61 6.66
C LEU A 770 -9.58 10.96 8.01
N GLY A 771 -10.06 11.54 9.11
CA GLY A 771 -9.88 10.95 10.44
C GLY A 771 -10.53 9.56 10.57
N LEU A 772 -11.72 9.38 9.99
CA LEU A 772 -12.43 8.10 9.98
C LEU A 772 -11.70 7.07 9.11
N GLU A 773 -11.23 7.46 7.92
CA GLU A 773 -10.45 6.60 7.04
C GLU A 773 -9.18 6.10 7.74
N ARG A 774 -8.42 7.00 8.37
CA ARG A 774 -7.22 6.63 9.15
C ARG A 774 -7.53 5.65 10.28
N ALA A 775 -8.60 5.90 11.04
CA ALA A 775 -9.00 5.03 12.14
C ALA A 775 -9.37 3.62 11.67
N LEU A 776 -10.08 3.51 10.54
CA LEU A 776 -10.49 2.23 9.95
C LEU A 776 -9.32 1.50 9.30
N ASP A 777 -8.41 2.21 8.63
CA ASP A 777 -7.20 1.62 8.06
C ASP A 777 -6.28 1.07 9.15
N ALA A 778 -6.10 1.81 10.25
CA ALA A 778 -5.38 1.33 11.42
C ALA A 778 -6.03 0.09 12.05
N PHE A 779 -7.35 0.09 12.15
CA PHE A 779 -8.11 -1.06 12.62
C PHE A 779 -7.95 -2.29 11.71
N GLU A 780 -7.96 -2.12 10.39
CA GLU A 780 -7.76 -3.22 9.44
C GLU A 780 -6.35 -3.82 9.53
N ALA A 781 -5.33 -2.97 9.64
CA ALA A 781 -3.95 -3.42 9.68
C ALA A 781 -3.53 -4.06 11.01
N ASP A 782 -4.21 -3.75 12.13
CA ASP A 782 -3.89 -4.31 13.45
C ASP A 782 -4.41 -5.77 13.56
N PRO A 783 -3.54 -6.79 13.57
CA PRO A 783 -3.96 -8.19 13.69
C PRO A 783 -4.58 -8.53 15.05
N THR A 784 -4.37 -7.68 16.07
CA THR A 784 -4.97 -7.83 17.40
C THR A 784 -6.36 -7.18 17.49
N ALA A 785 -6.74 -6.35 16.51
CA ALA A 785 -8.05 -5.76 16.43
C ALA A 785 -9.00 -6.64 15.61
N GLN A 786 -10.17 -6.96 16.19
CA GLN A 786 -11.13 -7.88 15.60
C GLN A 786 -12.48 -7.24 15.30
N VAL A 787 -12.94 -6.28 16.11
CA VAL A 787 -14.25 -5.64 15.94
C VAL A 787 -14.11 -4.13 16.16
N ALA A 788 -14.74 -3.34 15.30
CA ALA A 788 -14.83 -1.88 15.47
C ALA A 788 -16.24 -1.46 15.91
N ILE A 789 -16.31 -0.39 16.70
CA ILE A 789 -17.56 0.30 17.03
C ILE A 789 -17.41 1.75 16.56
N ILE A 790 -18.35 2.24 15.76
CA ILE A 790 -18.48 3.67 15.44
C ILE A 790 -19.58 4.30 16.31
N THR A 791 -19.29 5.44 16.93
CA THR A 791 -20.21 6.20 17.79
C THR A 791 -19.98 7.70 17.63
N GLY A 792 -20.82 8.53 18.27
CA GLY A 792 -20.68 9.99 18.26
C GLY A 792 -20.63 10.59 19.67
N ALA A 793 -19.83 11.64 19.84
CA ALA A 793 -19.68 12.35 21.10
C ALA A 793 -20.87 13.29 21.38
N GLY A 794 -21.13 13.58 22.66
CA GLY A 794 -22.08 14.61 23.09
C GLY A 794 -23.56 14.26 22.88
N GLY A 795 -23.92 12.97 22.84
CA GLY A 795 -25.31 12.52 22.76
C GLY A 795 -25.93 12.58 21.36
N TYR A 796 -25.11 12.73 20.32
CA TYR A 796 -25.52 12.69 18.92
C TYR A 796 -24.66 11.68 18.18
N PHE A 797 -25.26 10.86 17.31
CA PHE A 797 -24.49 9.99 16.44
C PHE A 797 -23.88 10.80 15.32
N CYS A 798 -24.69 11.27 14.36
CA CYS A 798 -24.23 12.09 13.25
C CYS A 798 -25.40 12.75 12.51
N ALA A 799 -25.32 14.07 12.33
CA ALA A 799 -26.31 14.86 11.58
C ALA A 799 -26.11 14.83 10.04
N GLY A 800 -25.12 14.09 9.54
CA GLY A 800 -24.79 13.98 8.12
C GLY A 800 -23.65 14.88 7.68
N MET A 801 -23.65 15.29 6.41
CA MET A 801 -22.61 16.18 5.87
C MET A 801 -22.68 17.58 6.50
N ASP A 802 -21.51 18.17 6.78
CA ASP A 802 -21.41 19.56 7.25
C ASP A 802 -21.74 20.53 6.10
N LEU A 803 -23.00 20.96 6.02
CA LEU A 803 -23.47 21.85 4.95
C LEU A 803 -22.78 23.23 4.95
N LYS A 804 -22.24 23.68 6.09
CA LYS A 804 -21.46 24.92 6.13
C LYS A 804 -20.10 24.73 5.47
N ALA A 805 -19.49 23.56 5.65
CA ALA A 805 -18.28 23.16 4.94
C ALA A 805 -18.54 23.00 3.43
N ALA A 806 -19.63 22.32 3.06
CA ALA A 806 -20.03 22.18 1.66
C ALA A 806 -20.26 23.53 0.97
N ALA A 807 -20.85 24.51 1.65
CA ALA A 807 -21.03 25.87 1.13
C ALA A 807 -19.69 26.60 0.87
N ARG A 808 -18.58 26.14 1.43
CA ARG A 808 -17.21 26.62 1.15
C ARG A 808 -16.47 25.78 0.10
N GLY A 809 -17.15 24.84 -0.56
CA GLY A 809 -16.58 23.95 -1.58
C GLY A 809 -15.94 22.67 -1.02
N GLU A 810 -16.02 22.42 0.29
CA GLU A 810 -15.45 21.22 0.90
C GLU A 810 -16.37 20.01 0.69
N THR A 811 -15.82 18.90 0.17
CA THR A 811 -16.56 17.63 0.04
C THR A 811 -15.92 16.58 0.95
N PRO A 812 -16.67 15.92 1.86
CA PRO A 812 -16.12 14.88 2.73
C PRO A 812 -15.95 13.56 1.96
N MET A 813 -15.01 13.56 1.01
CA MET A 813 -14.66 12.44 0.16
C MET A 813 -13.20 12.12 0.38
N THR A 814 -12.89 10.89 0.76
CA THR A 814 -11.51 10.41 0.86
C THR A 814 -11.15 9.58 -0.38
N GLU A 815 -9.86 9.49 -0.69
CA GLU A 815 -9.37 8.81 -1.89
C GLU A 815 -9.63 7.30 -1.85
N ARG A 816 -9.40 6.66 -0.70
CA ARG A 816 -9.48 5.21 -0.55
C ARG A 816 -10.89 4.71 -0.19
N ARG A 817 -11.53 5.34 0.81
CA ARG A 817 -12.82 4.89 1.38
C ARG A 817 -14.04 5.67 0.92
N GLY A 818 -13.84 6.70 0.09
CA GLY A 818 -14.91 7.43 -0.59
C GLY A 818 -15.73 8.35 0.33
N PRO A 819 -17.05 8.49 0.11
CA PRO A 819 -17.86 9.44 0.86
C PRO A 819 -17.84 9.15 2.36
N LEU A 820 -17.74 10.21 3.15
CA LEU A 820 -17.68 10.21 4.61
C LEU A 820 -16.49 9.44 5.20
N GLY A 821 -15.54 8.98 4.38
CA GLY A 821 -14.35 8.25 4.84
C GLY A 821 -14.57 6.76 5.13
N ILE A 822 -15.70 6.18 4.70
CA ILE A 822 -16.06 4.79 4.99
C ILE A 822 -16.97 4.13 3.95
N THR A 823 -17.88 4.88 3.33
CA THR A 823 -19.07 4.28 2.72
C THR A 823 -18.80 3.54 1.41
N ALA A 824 -17.73 3.85 0.67
CA ALA A 824 -17.37 3.12 -0.54
C ALA A 824 -16.62 1.82 -0.22
N LEU A 825 -15.80 1.83 0.83
CA LEU A 825 -15.03 0.68 1.28
C LEU A 825 -15.12 0.55 2.82
N PRO A 826 -16.20 -0.05 3.35
CA PRO A 826 -16.29 -0.40 4.76
C PRO A 826 -15.19 -1.41 5.16
N PRO A 827 -14.86 -1.55 6.47
CA PRO A 827 -13.88 -2.55 6.91
C PRO A 827 -14.35 -3.98 6.57
N VAL A 828 -13.40 -4.86 6.25
CA VAL A 828 -13.59 -6.31 6.10
C VAL A 828 -13.87 -6.94 7.47
N LYS A 829 -13.24 -6.42 8.53
CA LYS A 829 -13.54 -6.84 9.90
C LYS A 829 -14.91 -6.31 10.36
N PRO A 830 -15.58 -6.97 11.32
CA PRO A 830 -16.88 -6.54 11.83
C PRO A 830 -16.92 -5.10 12.35
N LEU A 831 -17.97 -4.36 12.01
CA LEU A 831 -18.26 -2.99 12.43
C LEU A 831 -19.67 -2.87 13.03
N ILE A 832 -19.76 -2.23 14.19
CA ILE A 832 -21.02 -1.94 14.89
C ILE A 832 -21.24 -0.43 14.95
N ALA A 833 -22.43 0.06 14.61
CA ALA A 833 -22.82 1.43 14.91
C ALA A 833 -23.53 1.50 16.26
N ALA A 834 -23.00 2.29 17.19
CA ALA A 834 -23.64 2.64 18.46
C ALA A 834 -24.28 4.03 18.31
N VAL A 835 -25.60 4.07 18.14
CA VAL A 835 -26.35 5.26 17.75
C VAL A 835 -27.04 5.88 18.97
N GLU A 836 -26.60 7.08 19.35
CA GLU A 836 -27.29 7.96 20.28
C GLU A 836 -27.94 9.11 19.51
N GLY A 837 -29.19 9.47 19.82
CA GLY A 837 -29.87 10.56 19.12
C GLY A 837 -29.98 10.35 17.60
N PRO A 838 -30.01 11.43 16.78
CA PRO A 838 -30.25 11.33 15.34
C PRO A 838 -29.07 10.75 14.53
N ALA A 839 -29.38 9.78 13.67
CA ALA A 839 -28.57 9.32 12.53
C ALA A 839 -29.25 9.76 11.23
N LEU A 840 -28.90 10.95 10.74
CA LEU A 840 -29.62 11.60 9.62
C LEU A 840 -28.69 11.87 8.44
N ALA A 841 -29.23 11.81 7.23
CA ALA A 841 -28.49 12.00 5.99
C ALA A 841 -27.24 11.10 5.97
N GLY A 842 -26.05 11.67 5.75
CA GLY A 842 -24.79 10.95 5.88
C GLY A 842 -24.60 10.18 7.20
N GLY A 843 -25.19 10.61 8.32
CA GLY A 843 -25.17 9.86 9.57
C GLY A 843 -25.97 8.56 9.50
N CYS A 844 -27.09 8.55 8.77
CA CYS A 844 -27.82 7.32 8.46
C CYS A 844 -26.98 6.43 7.54
N GLU A 845 -26.28 7.02 6.56
CA GLU A 845 -25.39 6.29 5.65
C GLU A 845 -24.21 5.62 6.40
N LEU A 846 -23.65 6.27 7.41
CA LEU A 846 -22.67 5.67 8.32
C LEU A 846 -23.23 4.47 9.08
N ALA A 847 -24.44 4.59 9.63
CA ALA A 847 -25.11 3.48 10.33
C ALA A 847 -25.45 2.32 9.38
N LEU A 848 -25.88 2.63 8.15
CA LEU A 848 -26.17 1.63 7.12
C LEU A 848 -24.92 0.90 6.64
N ALA A 849 -23.75 1.56 6.66
CA ALA A 849 -22.46 0.97 6.32
C ALA A 849 -21.89 0.05 7.41
N ALA A 850 -22.39 0.12 8.65
CA ALA A 850 -22.04 -0.82 9.72
C ALA A 850 -22.79 -2.15 9.56
N ASP A 851 -22.19 -3.25 10.01
CA ASP A 851 -22.80 -4.57 9.90
C ASP A 851 -23.97 -4.72 10.88
N LEU A 852 -23.79 -4.22 12.10
CA LEU A 852 -24.77 -4.27 13.18
C LEU A 852 -25.04 -2.88 13.74
N VAL A 853 -26.26 -2.66 14.23
CA VAL A 853 -26.67 -1.37 14.82
C VAL A 853 -27.26 -1.60 16.20
N VAL A 854 -26.70 -0.91 17.20
CA VAL A 854 -27.27 -0.76 18.54
C VAL A 854 -27.69 0.69 18.69
N ALA A 855 -28.93 0.94 19.09
CA ALA A 855 -29.48 2.29 19.12
C ALA A 855 -30.16 2.62 20.46
N ALA A 856 -30.10 3.87 20.89
CA ALA A 856 -30.94 4.36 21.97
C ALA A 856 -32.39 4.51 21.51
N LYS A 857 -33.35 4.36 22.43
CA LYS A 857 -34.79 4.43 22.12
C LYS A 857 -35.23 5.77 21.53
N ASP A 858 -34.53 6.86 21.85
CA ASP A 858 -34.77 8.21 21.33
C ASP A 858 -33.99 8.50 20.03
N SER A 859 -33.30 7.51 19.46
CA SER A 859 -32.63 7.63 18.18
C SER A 859 -33.61 7.62 17.00
N THR A 860 -33.21 8.30 15.93
CA THR A 860 -33.96 8.37 14.67
C THR A 860 -33.05 8.12 13.48
N PHE A 861 -33.59 7.48 12.44
CA PHE A 861 -32.87 7.08 11.22
C PHE A 861 -33.57 7.64 9.99
N GLY A 862 -32.85 8.32 9.11
CA GLY A 862 -33.45 8.82 7.87
C GLY A 862 -32.50 9.49 6.90
N ILE A 863 -32.94 9.62 5.65
CA ILE A 863 -32.22 10.28 4.55
C ILE A 863 -33.04 11.48 4.02
N PRO A 864 -33.02 12.62 4.73
CA PRO A 864 -33.83 13.80 4.40
C PRO A 864 -33.27 14.66 3.26
N GLU A 865 -32.33 14.16 2.46
CA GLU A 865 -31.64 14.84 1.36
C GLU A 865 -32.63 15.37 0.32
N VAL A 866 -33.67 14.61 -0.02
CA VAL A 866 -34.69 15.02 -1.00
C VAL A 866 -35.43 16.29 -0.59
N LYS A 867 -35.58 16.55 0.71
CA LYS A 867 -36.16 17.81 1.24
C LYS A 867 -35.27 19.02 1.01
N ARG A 868 -34.02 18.81 0.59
CA ARG A 868 -32.99 19.83 0.33
C ARG A 868 -32.55 19.84 -1.14
N GLY A 869 -33.28 19.14 -2.02
CA GLY A 869 -32.90 19.01 -3.43
C GLY A 869 -31.63 18.18 -3.67
N LEU A 870 -31.27 17.32 -2.71
CA LEU A 870 -30.08 16.46 -2.75
C LEU A 870 -30.49 14.99 -2.83
N VAL A 871 -29.51 14.12 -3.09
CA VAL A 871 -29.66 12.67 -3.08
C VAL A 871 -28.65 12.06 -2.09
N ALA A 872 -29.06 11.03 -1.34
CA ALA A 872 -28.19 10.29 -0.41
C ALA A 872 -27.19 9.42 -1.18
N VAL A 873 -26.14 10.05 -1.72
CA VAL A 873 -25.12 9.47 -2.59
C VAL A 873 -23.93 8.87 -1.84
N GLY A 874 -23.88 8.96 -0.51
CA GLY A 874 -22.97 8.19 0.35
C GLY A 874 -23.40 6.72 0.50
N GLY A 875 -24.23 6.21 -0.41
CA GLY A 875 -24.72 4.84 -0.41
C GLY A 875 -26.05 4.63 0.33
N GLY A 876 -26.71 5.69 0.82
CA GLY A 876 -27.99 5.59 1.53
C GLY A 876 -29.07 4.93 0.69
N VAL A 877 -29.28 5.38 -0.55
CA VAL A 877 -30.28 4.78 -1.45
C VAL A 877 -29.91 3.37 -1.91
N LEU A 878 -28.62 3.02 -1.91
CA LEU A 878 -28.13 1.67 -2.24
C LEU A 878 -28.42 0.70 -1.09
N ARG A 879 -27.96 1.06 0.12
CA ARG A 879 -28.01 0.18 1.30
C ARG A 879 -29.39 0.08 1.94
N LEU A 880 -30.25 1.10 1.81
CA LEU A 880 -31.64 0.98 2.27
C LEU A 880 -32.38 -0.14 1.53
N ALA A 881 -32.17 -0.27 0.22
CA ALA A 881 -32.82 -1.31 -0.58
C ALA A 881 -32.31 -2.72 -0.24
N GLN A 882 -31.06 -2.83 0.23
CA GLN A 882 -30.45 -4.09 0.67
C GLN A 882 -30.90 -4.49 2.08
N ARG A 883 -31.12 -3.51 2.97
CA ARG A 883 -31.35 -3.76 4.41
C ARG A 883 -32.81 -3.67 4.85
N LEU A 884 -33.68 -3.04 4.07
CA LEU A 884 -35.09 -2.85 4.42
C LEU A 884 -36.03 -3.37 3.33
N PRO A 885 -37.28 -3.72 3.68
CA PRO A 885 -38.31 -3.98 2.69
C PRO A 885 -38.45 -2.79 1.73
N ARG A 886 -38.51 -3.08 0.42
CA ARG A 886 -38.55 -2.07 -0.64
C ARG A 886 -39.55 -0.93 -0.39
N ALA A 887 -40.75 -1.24 0.11
CA ALA A 887 -41.77 -0.22 0.38
C ALA A 887 -41.31 0.79 1.43
N VAL A 888 -40.63 0.33 2.49
CA VAL A 888 -40.09 1.20 3.54
C VAL A 888 -38.88 1.98 3.03
N ALA A 889 -38.00 1.34 2.25
CA ALA A 889 -36.88 2.04 1.62
C ALA A 889 -37.36 3.19 0.72
N MET A 890 -38.42 2.96 -0.07
CA MET A 890 -39.06 3.99 -0.89
C MET A 890 -39.75 5.07 -0.06
N GLU A 891 -40.41 4.71 1.04
CA GLU A 891 -41.00 5.68 1.98
C GLU A 891 -39.94 6.65 2.51
N LEU A 892 -38.84 6.12 3.07
CA LEU A 892 -37.71 6.92 3.57
C LEU A 892 -37.10 7.78 2.46
N ALA A 893 -36.83 7.21 1.29
CA ALA A 893 -36.15 7.89 0.20
C ALA A 893 -37.00 8.99 -0.47
N LEU A 894 -38.32 8.79 -0.60
CA LEU A 894 -39.19 9.75 -1.29
C LEU A 894 -39.77 10.82 -0.36
N THR A 895 -40.07 10.46 0.89
CA THR A 895 -40.61 11.42 1.86
C THR A 895 -39.51 12.21 2.55
N GLY A 896 -38.34 11.61 2.76
CA GLY A 896 -37.28 12.15 3.61
C GLY A 896 -37.69 12.24 5.10
N ASP A 897 -38.73 11.52 5.53
CA ASP A 897 -39.14 11.43 6.94
C ASP A 897 -38.30 10.37 7.67
N PRO A 898 -37.82 10.64 8.90
CA PRO A 898 -37.08 9.65 9.67
C PRO A 898 -38.02 8.65 10.37
N ILE A 899 -37.50 7.46 10.66
CA ILE A 899 -38.15 6.44 11.52
C ILE A 899 -37.49 6.37 12.90
N THR A 900 -38.24 5.92 13.91
CA THR A 900 -37.74 5.72 15.28
C THR A 900 -36.88 4.46 15.40
N ALA A 901 -36.04 4.37 16.44
CA ALA A 901 -35.28 3.18 16.76
C ALA A 901 -36.16 1.91 16.91
N ASP A 902 -37.31 2.03 17.59
CA ASP A 902 -38.26 0.91 17.73
C ASP A 902 -38.79 0.42 16.38
N ARG A 903 -39.11 1.34 15.47
CA ARG A 903 -39.57 0.98 14.13
C ARG A 903 -38.44 0.36 13.32
N ALA A 904 -37.23 0.90 13.42
CA ALA A 904 -36.05 0.35 12.76
C ALA A 904 -35.72 -1.06 13.27
N ALA A 905 -35.86 -1.33 14.57
CA ALA A 905 -35.69 -2.65 15.16
C ALA A 905 -36.76 -3.64 14.68
N ALA A 906 -38.04 -3.22 14.65
CA ALA A 906 -39.13 -4.04 14.13
C ALA A 906 -38.98 -4.41 12.64
N LEU A 907 -38.16 -3.64 11.89
CA LEU A 907 -37.84 -3.87 10.49
C LEU A 907 -36.52 -4.61 10.26
N GLY A 908 -35.76 -4.91 11.32
CA GLY A 908 -34.49 -5.62 11.25
C GLY A 908 -33.27 -4.76 10.95
N LEU A 909 -33.39 -3.42 10.94
CA LEU A 909 -32.25 -2.52 10.77
C LEU A 909 -31.45 -2.35 12.07
N VAL A 910 -32.12 -2.31 13.22
CA VAL A 910 -31.50 -2.20 14.56
C VAL A 910 -31.53 -3.57 15.24
N ASN A 911 -30.38 -4.03 15.70
CA ASN A 911 -30.22 -5.32 16.39
C ASN A 911 -30.65 -5.25 17.85
N GLU A 912 -30.39 -4.11 18.52
CA GLU A 912 -30.69 -3.92 19.94
C GLU A 912 -31.06 -2.46 20.23
N VAL A 913 -32.16 -2.27 20.98
CA VAL A 913 -32.62 -0.95 21.45
C VAL A 913 -32.31 -0.81 22.93
N THR A 914 -31.75 0.32 23.32
CA THR A 914 -31.30 0.61 24.70
C THR A 914 -31.96 1.87 25.27
N GLU A 915 -31.83 2.07 26.58
CA GLU A 915 -32.10 3.36 27.19
C GLU A 915 -31.04 4.40 26.76
N SER A 916 -31.44 5.67 26.60
CA SER A 916 -30.55 6.75 26.15
C SER A 916 -29.27 6.84 26.97
N GLY A 917 -28.13 6.98 26.29
CA GLY A 917 -26.80 6.98 26.90
C GLY A 917 -26.16 5.59 27.06
N ASN A 918 -26.85 4.50 26.71
CA ASN A 918 -26.32 3.13 26.85
C ASN A 918 -25.96 2.44 25.53
N ALA A 919 -26.12 3.08 24.37
CA ALA A 919 -25.88 2.42 23.09
C ALA A 919 -24.43 1.93 22.94
N LEU A 920 -23.45 2.71 23.39
CA LEU A 920 -22.03 2.30 23.35
C LEU A 920 -21.75 1.11 24.29
N THR A 921 -22.33 1.10 25.49
CA THR A 921 -22.16 -0.01 26.44
C THR A 921 -22.69 -1.32 25.86
N ALA A 922 -23.91 -1.30 25.33
CA ALA A 922 -24.49 -2.49 24.69
C ALA A 922 -23.75 -2.90 23.41
N ALA A 923 -23.26 -1.94 22.61
CA ALA A 923 -22.40 -2.23 21.46
C ALA A 923 -21.09 -2.91 21.86
N LEU A 924 -20.50 -2.53 23.02
CA LEU A 924 -19.31 -3.19 23.57
C LEU A 924 -19.60 -4.63 23.98
N GLU A 925 -20.74 -4.89 24.63
CA GLU A 925 -21.17 -6.25 24.97
C GLU A 925 -21.40 -7.11 23.72
N LEU A 926 -22.00 -6.54 22.68
CA LEU A 926 -22.14 -7.19 21.38
C LEU A 926 -20.78 -7.45 20.71
N ALA A 927 -19.86 -6.48 20.73
CA ALA A 927 -18.51 -6.64 20.18
C ALA A 927 -17.72 -7.74 20.89
N GLN A 928 -17.84 -7.85 22.22
CA GLN A 928 -17.19 -8.90 23.00
C GLN A 928 -17.72 -10.30 22.63
N ARG A 929 -19.03 -10.44 22.37
CA ARG A 929 -19.60 -11.69 21.86
C ARG A 929 -19.09 -12.08 20.47
N ILE A 930 -18.74 -11.10 19.64
CA ILE A 930 -18.16 -11.33 18.31
C ILE A 930 -16.68 -11.71 18.45
N ALA A 931 -15.92 -10.98 19.27
CA ALA A 931 -14.47 -11.12 19.40
C ALA A 931 -13.98 -12.45 20.02
N VAL A 932 -14.89 -13.30 20.52
CA VAL A 932 -14.55 -14.67 20.95
C VAL A 932 -14.58 -15.68 19.80
N ASN A 933 -14.98 -15.29 18.59
CA ASN A 933 -15.05 -16.16 17.41
C ASN A 933 -13.78 -16.06 16.55
N ALA A 934 -13.54 -17.06 15.71
CA ALA A 934 -12.36 -17.10 14.84
C ALA A 934 -12.37 -15.93 13.82
N PRO A 935 -11.32 -15.08 13.79
CA PRO A 935 -11.29 -13.88 12.93
C PRO A 935 -11.49 -14.17 11.44
N LEU A 936 -10.84 -15.22 10.92
CA LEU A 936 -10.96 -15.61 9.51
C LEU A 936 -12.38 -16.07 9.16
N SER A 937 -13.05 -16.77 10.07
CA SER A 937 -14.44 -17.21 9.88
C SER A 937 -15.41 -16.03 9.89
N LEU A 938 -15.18 -15.03 10.74
CA LEU A 938 -15.99 -13.79 10.77
C LEU A 938 -15.87 -13.03 9.45
N ALA A 939 -14.65 -12.78 8.99
CA ALA A 939 -14.38 -12.07 7.74
C ALA A 939 -14.99 -12.79 6.53
N ALA A 940 -14.82 -14.12 6.44
CA ALA A 940 -15.40 -14.91 5.36
C ALA A 940 -16.94 -14.91 5.40
N SER A 941 -17.54 -15.06 6.58
CA SER A 941 -19.01 -15.06 6.75
C SER A 941 -19.62 -13.73 6.34
N LYS A 942 -19.01 -12.61 6.79
CA LYS A 942 -19.43 -11.26 6.40
C LYS A 942 -19.35 -11.07 4.89
N ARG A 943 -18.20 -11.41 4.28
CA ARG A 943 -17.99 -11.30 2.83
C ARG A 943 -19.03 -12.09 2.03
N ILE A 944 -19.36 -13.32 2.44
CA ILE A 944 -20.40 -14.12 1.79
C ILE A 944 -21.76 -13.41 1.87
N ILE A 945 -22.14 -12.88 3.03
CA ILE A 945 -23.41 -12.17 3.20
C ILE A 945 -23.47 -10.93 2.30
N ASP A 946 -22.38 -10.16 2.22
CA ASP A 946 -22.33 -8.92 1.46
C ASP A 946 -22.33 -9.15 -0.06
N GLU A 947 -21.61 -10.16 -0.55
CA GLU A 947 -21.44 -10.42 -1.99
C GLU A 947 -22.52 -11.35 -2.57
N SER A 948 -23.12 -12.23 -1.76
CA SER A 948 -24.07 -13.25 -2.25
C SER A 948 -25.33 -12.74 -2.96
N PRO A 949 -25.88 -11.54 -2.68
CA PRO A 949 -27.02 -11.02 -3.44
C PRO A 949 -26.75 -10.88 -4.95
N ASP A 950 -25.49 -10.72 -5.35
CA ASP A 950 -25.08 -10.57 -6.76
C ASP A 950 -24.69 -11.90 -7.41
N TRP A 951 -24.71 -13.01 -6.67
CA TRP A 951 -24.34 -14.32 -7.19
C TRP A 951 -25.51 -15.01 -7.90
N ALA A 952 -25.24 -15.57 -9.08
CA ALA A 952 -26.19 -16.47 -9.72
C ALA A 952 -26.34 -17.76 -8.87
N THR A 953 -27.58 -18.25 -8.74
CA THR A 953 -27.91 -19.36 -7.83
C THR A 953 -27.15 -20.64 -8.14
N ASP A 954 -26.80 -20.88 -9.41
CA ASP A 954 -26.07 -22.05 -9.89
C ASP A 954 -24.58 -22.02 -9.50
N ILE A 955 -23.98 -20.84 -9.29
CA ILE A 955 -22.59 -20.68 -8.85
C ILE A 955 -22.44 -20.31 -7.37
N ALA A 956 -23.53 -20.00 -6.67
CA ALA A 956 -23.50 -19.45 -5.31
C ALA A 956 -22.74 -20.34 -4.30
N PHE A 957 -22.91 -21.66 -4.37
CA PHE A 957 -22.17 -22.59 -3.51
C PHE A 957 -20.68 -22.64 -3.85
N THR A 958 -20.32 -22.55 -5.13
CA THR A 958 -18.92 -22.47 -5.58
C THR A 958 -18.26 -21.21 -5.04
N ARG A 959 -18.89 -20.04 -5.23
CA ARG A 959 -18.41 -18.76 -4.67
C ARG A 959 -18.30 -18.79 -3.15
N GLN A 960 -19.27 -19.38 -2.45
CA GLN A 960 -19.22 -19.56 -1.00
C GLN A 960 -17.99 -20.37 -0.58
N LEU A 961 -17.68 -21.47 -1.29
CA LEU A 961 -16.51 -22.30 -1.01
C LEU A 961 -15.19 -21.58 -1.32
N GLU A 962 -15.12 -20.81 -2.40
CA GLU A 962 -13.96 -19.96 -2.72
C GLU A 962 -13.65 -18.98 -1.58
N VAL A 963 -14.68 -18.33 -1.04
CA VAL A 963 -14.52 -17.35 0.06
C VAL A 963 -14.25 -18.02 1.41
N SER A 964 -14.92 -19.14 1.72
CA SER A 964 -14.79 -19.81 3.02
C SER A 964 -13.60 -20.77 3.12
N GLY A 965 -13.09 -21.27 1.98
CA GLY A 965 -12.02 -22.26 1.90
C GLY A 965 -10.78 -21.90 2.73
N PRO A 966 -10.18 -20.70 2.56
CA PRO A 966 -9.03 -20.27 3.36
C PRO A 966 -9.30 -20.29 4.87
N ALA A 967 -10.49 -19.87 5.30
CA ALA A 967 -10.86 -19.90 6.71
C ALA A 967 -11.03 -21.34 7.23
N LEU A 968 -11.59 -22.25 6.42
CA LEU A 968 -11.77 -23.66 6.77
C LEU A 968 -10.44 -24.45 6.80
N ALA A 969 -9.45 -24.02 6.02
CA ALA A 969 -8.11 -24.61 5.99
C ALA A 969 -7.15 -24.05 7.06
N SER A 970 -7.57 -23.00 7.79
CA SER A 970 -6.72 -22.26 8.74
C SER A 970 -6.33 -23.04 10.00
N GLN A 971 -5.30 -22.56 10.72
CA GLN A 971 -4.96 -23.09 12.05
C GLN A 971 -6.11 -22.85 13.04
N ASP A 972 -6.84 -21.75 12.85
CA ASP A 972 -8.02 -21.42 13.66
C ASP A 972 -9.13 -22.49 13.49
N ALA A 973 -9.40 -22.98 12.27
CA ALA A 973 -10.37 -24.06 12.10
C ALA A 973 -9.95 -25.33 12.87
N GLY A 974 -8.67 -25.71 12.77
CA GLY A 974 -8.12 -26.84 13.53
C GLY A 974 -8.17 -26.65 15.04
N GLU A 975 -7.87 -25.43 15.52
CA GLU A 975 -7.97 -25.06 16.93
C GLU A 975 -9.41 -25.11 17.43
N GLY A 976 -10.39 -24.65 16.64
CA GLY A 976 -11.80 -24.68 17.01
C GLY A 976 -12.29 -26.12 17.24
N VAL A 977 -11.94 -27.03 16.34
CA VAL A 977 -12.24 -28.47 16.48
C VAL A 977 -11.57 -29.06 17.72
N ARG A 978 -10.29 -28.76 17.95
CA ARG A 978 -9.53 -29.25 19.10
C ARG A 978 -10.07 -28.71 20.42
N ALA A 979 -10.29 -27.40 20.53
CA ALA A 979 -10.81 -26.76 21.74
C ALA A 979 -12.21 -27.27 22.10
N PHE A 980 -13.06 -27.52 21.10
CA PHE A 980 -14.35 -28.16 21.28
C PHE A 980 -14.22 -29.59 21.84
N ALA A 981 -13.34 -30.41 21.27
CA ALA A 981 -13.07 -31.77 21.75
C ALA A 981 -12.50 -31.78 23.18
N GLU A 982 -11.62 -30.84 23.50
CA GLU A 982 -10.95 -30.68 24.79
C GLU A 982 -11.80 -29.92 25.83
N LYS A 983 -12.98 -29.41 25.45
CA LYS A 983 -13.88 -28.60 26.29
C LYS A 983 -13.20 -27.40 26.95
N ARG A 984 -12.34 -26.71 26.20
CA ARG A 984 -11.67 -25.48 26.63
C ARG A 984 -12.00 -24.32 25.69
N ALA A 985 -11.68 -23.10 26.11
CA ALA A 985 -11.76 -21.95 25.23
C ALA A 985 -10.72 -22.08 24.09
N PRO A 986 -11.09 -21.74 22.84
CA PRO A 986 -10.16 -21.71 21.72
C PRO A 986 -9.20 -20.51 21.83
N VAL A 987 -8.01 -20.66 21.25
CA VAL A 987 -7.01 -19.59 21.13
C VAL A 987 -6.75 -19.28 19.66
N TRP A 988 -7.43 -18.25 19.15
CA TRP A 988 -7.32 -17.83 17.74
C TRP A 988 -6.00 -17.11 17.47
N LYS A 989 -5.38 -17.43 16.33
CA LYS A 989 -4.13 -16.83 15.84
C LYS A 989 -4.30 -16.04 14.55
N GLY A 990 -5.48 -16.11 13.91
CA GLY A 990 -5.77 -15.37 12.68
C GLY A 990 -4.93 -15.82 11.48
N ARG A 991 -4.54 -17.10 11.42
CA ARG A 991 -3.69 -17.66 10.37
C ARG A 991 -3.90 -19.16 10.15
#